data_AF-A0A9E7D3U2-F1
#
_entry.id   AF-A0A9E7D3U2-F1
#
_cell.length_a   1.000
_cell.length_b   1.000
_cell.length_c   1.000
_cell.angle_alpha   90.00
_cell.angle_beta   90.00
_cell.angle_gamma   90.00
#
_symmetry.space_group_name_H-M   'P 1'
#
loop_
_entity.id
_entity.type
_entity.pdbx_description
1 polymer ?
#
loop_
_entity_poly.entity_id
_entity_poly.type
_entity_poly.pdbx_seq_one_letter_code
_entity_poly.pdbx_strand_id
1 'polypeptide(L)'
;MRLKFFLFFFIITILISKAQSFDPLITQDSLYQKHWVDSLYSTYNLREKIGQLFMINAPFEYDKQKIRQLKKLIEKNKIGGVIFFKGSPHKQVTLTNELQSISQTPLLIGIDAEWGLAMRLDSTFAYPWNMTLGAVKNNELIEKIGYRIGEHAKRMGIHINFAPDVDINNNPENPIIGNRSFGEDRENVAQKGQAFTRGMQKAGVLACAKHFPGHGDTNVDSHKSLPTIPFSPQRLDSLELYPFKQLIRENLASVMIAHLNVPALEPRNGYPSSISENIVTNLLKESLNFKGLIFTDALNMKGASNFTSPGDIDLEAFLAGNDVLLFSEDVETAINKIEGAYYSGKITESRLEHSVKKILRAKYKTGLNNYRPVSTYNLYEDLNTIEDSVLLEEVVENTITVVKNDLNLLPVKNLENKKIAYVKFGDDEGSDFLNMLKNYTKVNEVSGTTLDTLLMNLKSYNLVVIGFHKSNESPWKDYKFTDKEKVWLYEIARKKNVILDVFAKPYSLLDLQTITNIESIVVSYQNSKVFQEKSAQVIFGGLSAKGKLPVTAHKKIPINTGFDITSISRLSYGLPESVGVDSKKLAKIDSVAKLTIDKIMAPGMQILVARKGKVIYNKNFGRYRYFSGKTVESDDVYDLASLTKILATLPTIMKMEENKQINFSTTLSEMFPELKNTNKAKITLLDMLSHYARLKPWIPFYLSTLDPFGNPDTKYYKNSSQGIYNVKVAENLYIREDYKDSIYKQIEESELLRRLRYRYSDLPYFFLKKYIEKTYNRPLDELVQEQIYKPLGANYTTFKPLEKFSKGKIVPSEVDTYFRHQTLQGYVHDMAAAMLGGVGGHAGLFSNANDVAKIMQMYLQKGYYGGKRYFNTYTIDKFNTCYFCSENNRRGVGFDKPQLGDVGPTCGCVSMTSFGHSGFTGTYTWADPEQEIVYVFLSNRTYPTMENNKLISKAIRTDIQQLIYDSIYY
;
A
#
# COMPACT_ATOMS: atom_id res chain seq x y z
N MET A 1 8.76 14.94 -74.37
CA MET A 1 8.82 14.79 -72.90
C MET A 1 8.20 13.44 -72.49
N ARG A 2 8.95 12.35 -72.65
CA ARG A 2 8.56 10.99 -72.26
C ARG A 2 9.82 10.31 -71.75
N LEU A 3 10.14 10.48 -70.46
CA LEU A 3 11.13 9.63 -69.75
C LEU A 3 11.19 9.89 -68.23
N LYS A 4 10.06 10.18 -67.57
CA LYS A 4 9.99 10.37 -66.10
C LYS A 4 8.77 9.75 -65.43
N PHE A 5 8.26 8.64 -65.96
CA PHE A 5 7.12 7.93 -65.36
C PHE A 5 7.43 6.50 -64.89
N PHE A 6 8.68 6.05 -65.02
CA PHE A 6 9.07 4.67 -64.68
C PHE A 6 9.80 4.50 -63.35
N LEU A 7 10.03 5.58 -62.59
CA LEU A 7 10.74 5.53 -61.30
C LEU A 7 9.87 5.81 -60.06
N PHE A 8 8.54 5.85 -60.23
CA PHE A 8 7.60 6.14 -59.12
C PHE A 8 6.75 4.94 -58.70
N PHE A 9 7.04 3.73 -59.22
CA PHE A 9 6.27 2.51 -58.93
C PHE A 9 7.02 1.45 -58.11
N PHE A 10 8.21 1.76 -57.58
CA PHE A 10 8.99 0.83 -56.73
C PHE A 10 9.03 1.22 -55.24
N ILE A 11 8.16 2.13 -54.82
CA ILE A 11 7.92 2.44 -53.40
C ILE A 11 6.40 2.31 -53.15
N ILE A 12 5.87 1.13 -53.41
CA ILE A 12 4.53 0.72 -52.98
C ILE A 12 4.73 -0.47 -52.06
N THR A 13 4.61 -0.17 -50.76
CA THR A 13 4.17 -1.06 -49.68
C THR A 13 4.66 -2.50 -49.72
N ILE A 14 5.87 -2.71 -49.23
CA ILE A 14 6.20 -3.92 -48.48
C ILE A 14 5.99 -3.58 -46.99
N LEU A 15 4.72 -3.53 -46.58
CA LEU A 15 4.35 -3.82 -45.19
C LEU A 15 4.53 -5.34 -45.01
N ILE A 16 5.78 -5.83 -45.00
CA ILE A 16 6.05 -7.15 -44.45
C ILE A 16 5.68 -7.03 -42.98
N SER A 17 4.55 -7.61 -42.64
CA SER A 17 4.27 -8.15 -41.31
C SER A 17 5.56 -8.81 -40.82
N LYS A 18 6.30 -8.12 -39.93
CA LYS A 18 7.52 -8.70 -39.34
C LYS A 18 7.10 -10.02 -38.69
N ALA A 19 7.54 -11.13 -39.28
CA ALA A 19 7.37 -12.47 -38.76
C ALA A 19 8.35 -12.70 -37.60
N GLN A 20 8.21 -13.80 -36.85
CA GLN A 20 9.17 -14.14 -35.80
C GLN A 20 10.57 -14.31 -36.39
N SER A 21 11.47 -13.38 -36.04
CA SER A 21 12.81 -13.28 -36.65
C SER A 21 13.74 -14.38 -36.16
N PHE A 22 13.64 -14.75 -34.87
CA PHE A 22 14.50 -15.75 -34.24
C PHE A 22 13.66 -16.88 -33.61
N ASP A 23 14.20 -18.10 -33.62
CA ASP A 23 13.61 -19.19 -32.85
C ASP A 23 13.86 -18.92 -31.35
N PRO A 24 12.80 -18.77 -30.52
CA PRO A 24 12.92 -18.34 -29.13
C PRO A 24 13.56 -19.40 -28.23
N LEU A 25 13.62 -20.66 -28.69
CA LEU A 25 14.21 -21.77 -27.95
C LEU A 25 15.72 -21.90 -28.19
N ILE A 26 16.26 -21.21 -29.20
CA ILE A 26 17.71 -21.19 -29.44
C ILE A 26 18.41 -20.38 -28.34
N THR A 27 19.49 -20.94 -27.81
CA THR A 27 20.36 -20.28 -26.83
C THR A 27 21.57 -19.61 -27.50
N GLN A 28 22.30 -18.78 -26.76
CA GLN A 28 23.53 -18.14 -27.27
C GLN A 28 24.60 -19.17 -27.63
N ASP A 29 24.66 -20.29 -26.91
CA ASP A 29 25.54 -21.44 -27.12
C ASP A 29 24.90 -22.52 -28.02
N SER A 30 24.27 -22.09 -29.12
CA SER A 30 23.43 -22.92 -29.99
C SER A 30 24.11 -24.20 -30.54
N LEU A 31 25.43 -24.21 -30.72
CA LEU A 31 26.19 -25.40 -31.13
C LEU A 31 26.19 -26.48 -30.05
N TYR A 32 26.38 -26.11 -28.78
CA TYR A 32 26.31 -27.03 -27.64
C TYR A 32 24.88 -27.51 -27.42
N GLN A 33 23.90 -26.61 -27.54
CA GLN A 33 22.49 -26.97 -27.50
C GLN A 33 22.17 -28.02 -28.57
N LYS A 34 22.56 -27.77 -29.83
CA LYS A 34 22.33 -28.70 -30.93
C LYS A 34 22.97 -30.06 -30.66
N HIS A 35 24.23 -30.08 -30.24
CA HIS A 35 24.93 -31.33 -29.90
C HIS A 35 24.20 -32.10 -28.79
N TRP A 36 23.79 -31.43 -27.71
CA TRP A 36 23.06 -32.07 -26.61
C TRP A 36 21.73 -32.67 -27.09
N VAL A 37 20.95 -31.88 -27.84
CA VAL A 37 19.65 -32.29 -28.40
C VAL A 37 19.80 -33.48 -29.35
N ASP A 38 20.73 -33.40 -30.30
CA ASP A 38 20.94 -34.45 -31.31
C ASP A 38 21.46 -35.73 -30.64
N SER A 39 22.34 -35.62 -29.63
CA SER A 39 22.84 -36.79 -28.89
C SER A 39 21.71 -37.52 -28.17
N LEU A 40 20.84 -36.80 -27.43
CA LEU A 40 19.72 -37.42 -26.73
C LEU A 40 18.72 -38.03 -27.71
N TYR A 41 18.33 -37.28 -28.75
CA TYR A 41 17.38 -37.75 -29.74
C TYR A 41 17.84 -39.06 -30.41
N SER A 42 19.14 -39.17 -30.71
CA SER A 42 19.71 -40.36 -31.34
C SER A 42 19.70 -41.61 -30.44
N THR A 43 19.61 -41.44 -29.11
CA THR A 43 19.56 -42.56 -28.15
C THR A 43 18.15 -43.10 -27.92
N TYR A 44 17.12 -42.34 -28.30
CA TYR A 44 15.74 -42.73 -28.05
C TYR A 44 15.23 -43.74 -29.07
N ASN A 45 14.56 -44.78 -28.58
CA ASN A 45 13.67 -45.59 -29.42
C ASN A 45 12.38 -44.81 -29.74
N LEU A 46 11.56 -45.34 -30.65
CA LEU A 46 10.33 -44.68 -31.11
C LEU A 46 9.39 -44.34 -29.95
N ARG A 47 9.19 -45.26 -29.00
CA ARG A 47 8.28 -45.07 -27.87
C ARG A 47 8.77 -43.97 -26.93
N GLU A 48 10.08 -43.87 -26.72
CA GLU A 48 10.71 -42.81 -25.92
C GLU A 48 10.59 -41.44 -26.61
N LYS A 49 10.75 -41.38 -27.94
CA LYS A 49 10.48 -40.16 -28.72
C LYS A 49 9.03 -39.70 -28.56
N ILE A 50 8.08 -40.63 -28.66
CA ILE A 50 6.65 -40.34 -28.47
C ILE A 50 6.37 -39.89 -27.02
N GLY A 51 6.99 -40.52 -26.02
CA GLY A 51 6.83 -40.15 -24.62
C GLY A 51 7.24 -38.71 -24.30
N GLN A 52 8.23 -38.16 -25.01
CA GLN A 52 8.63 -36.76 -24.87
C GLN A 52 7.50 -35.77 -25.24
N LEU A 53 6.50 -36.19 -26.02
CA LEU A 53 5.36 -35.34 -26.39
C LEU A 53 4.39 -35.09 -25.23
N PHE A 54 4.45 -35.86 -24.14
CA PHE A 54 3.47 -35.78 -23.06
C PHE A 54 3.93 -34.91 -21.90
N MET A 55 3.02 -34.04 -21.43
CA MET A 55 3.11 -33.38 -20.13
C MET A 55 1.94 -33.81 -19.24
N ILE A 56 2.23 -34.55 -18.18
CA ILE A 56 1.20 -35.23 -17.37
C ILE A 56 1.03 -34.58 -16.00
N ASN A 57 -0.15 -34.71 -15.41
CA ASN A 57 -0.46 -34.07 -14.13
C ASN A 57 0.21 -34.76 -12.93
N ALA A 58 0.83 -33.98 -12.05
CA ALA A 58 1.24 -34.41 -10.72
C ALA A 58 0.04 -34.45 -9.77
N PRO A 59 -0.17 -35.54 -9.00
CA PRO A 59 -1.26 -35.58 -8.03
C PRO A 59 -1.06 -34.53 -6.92
N PHE A 60 -2.13 -33.81 -6.60
CA PHE A 60 -2.15 -32.79 -5.55
C PHE A 60 -1.96 -33.38 -4.16
N GLU A 61 -2.76 -34.40 -3.82
CA GLU A 61 -2.58 -35.16 -2.60
C GLU A 61 -1.42 -36.14 -2.78
N TYR A 62 -0.67 -36.40 -1.70
CA TYR A 62 0.34 -37.46 -1.65
C TYR A 62 -0.32 -38.85 -1.65
N ASP A 63 -1.20 -39.08 -2.62
CA ASP A 63 -1.77 -40.36 -2.95
C ASP A 63 -0.65 -41.23 -3.51
N LYS A 64 -0.16 -42.13 -2.66
CA LYS A 64 0.93 -43.04 -2.99
C LYS A 64 0.62 -43.89 -4.22
N GLN A 65 -0.65 -44.21 -4.50
CA GLN A 65 -1.01 -45.00 -5.68
C GLN A 65 -0.87 -44.17 -6.95
N LYS A 66 -1.44 -42.95 -6.99
CA LYS A 66 -1.31 -42.04 -8.14
C LYS A 66 0.14 -41.66 -8.40
N ILE A 67 0.92 -41.40 -7.35
CA ILE A 67 2.37 -41.13 -7.49
C ILE A 67 3.09 -42.35 -8.07
N ARG A 68 2.80 -43.57 -7.61
CA ARG A 68 3.41 -44.79 -8.20
C ARG A 68 3.05 -44.96 -9.67
N GLN A 69 1.80 -44.69 -10.05
CA GLN A 69 1.38 -44.73 -11.46
C GLN A 69 2.11 -43.68 -12.30
N LEU A 70 2.21 -42.44 -11.81
CA LEU A 70 2.96 -41.35 -12.43
C LEU A 70 4.43 -41.73 -12.66
N LYS A 71 5.11 -42.24 -11.62
CA LYS A 71 6.50 -42.68 -11.72
C LYS A 71 6.68 -43.79 -12.75
N LYS A 72 5.79 -44.78 -12.75
CA LYS A 72 5.81 -45.87 -13.73
C LYS A 72 5.71 -45.35 -15.16
N LEU A 73 4.84 -44.37 -15.42
CA LEU A 73 4.74 -43.73 -16.73
C LEU A 73 6.05 -43.03 -17.12
N ILE A 74 6.65 -42.27 -16.19
CA ILE A 74 7.92 -41.55 -16.41
C ILE A 74 9.06 -42.52 -16.73
N GLU A 75 9.26 -43.56 -15.92
CA GLU A 75 10.35 -44.51 -16.08
C GLU A 75 10.22 -45.33 -17.38
N LYS A 76 9.00 -45.81 -17.66
CA LYS A 76 8.71 -46.71 -18.79
C LYS A 76 8.70 -45.96 -20.12
N ASN A 77 8.03 -44.81 -20.20
CA ASN A 77 7.78 -44.12 -21.46
C ASN A 77 8.69 -42.90 -21.67
N LYS A 78 9.54 -42.53 -20.71
CA LYS A 78 10.40 -41.34 -20.76
C LYS A 78 9.57 -40.09 -21.06
N ILE A 79 8.64 -39.79 -20.16
CA ILE A 79 7.70 -38.66 -20.32
C ILE A 79 8.45 -37.33 -20.47
N GLY A 80 7.89 -36.41 -21.26
CA GLY A 80 8.50 -35.11 -21.56
C GLY A 80 8.47 -34.12 -20.41
N GLY A 81 7.37 -34.06 -19.66
CA GLY A 81 7.19 -33.15 -18.55
C GLY A 81 6.04 -33.47 -17.60
N VAL A 82 5.92 -32.66 -16.56
CA VAL A 82 4.90 -32.77 -15.50
C VAL A 82 4.33 -31.38 -15.17
N ILE A 83 3.02 -31.29 -14.96
CA ILE A 83 2.32 -30.06 -14.55
C ILE A 83 1.74 -30.19 -13.14
N PHE A 84 1.77 -29.11 -12.36
CA PHE A 84 1.14 -29.02 -11.03
C PHE A 84 -0.08 -28.08 -11.05
N PHE A 85 -1.19 -28.50 -10.42
CA PHE A 85 -2.43 -27.69 -10.35
C PHE A 85 -2.85 -27.27 -8.94
N LYS A 86 -2.36 -27.93 -7.89
CA LYS A 86 -2.56 -27.54 -6.49
C LYS A 86 -1.37 -28.04 -5.67
N GLY A 87 -1.06 -27.42 -4.54
CA GLY A 87 -0.01 -27.92 -3.65
C GLY A 87 0.41 -26.95 -2.56
N SER A 88 1.44 -27.36 -1.82
CA SER A 88 2.27 -26.45 -1.02
C SER A 88 3.70 -26.45 -1.59
N PRO A 89 4.50 -25.38 -1.40
CA PRO A 89 5.84 -25.26 -1.95
C PRO A 89 6.74 -26.47 -1.64
N HIS A 90 6.78 -26.90 -0.38
CA HIS A 90 7.62 -28.02 0.06
C HIS A 90 7.21 -29.35 -0.59
N LYS A 91 5.90 -29.60 -0.68
CA LYS A 91 5.35 -30.82 -1.28
C LYS A 91 5.68 -30.90 -2.76
N GLN A 92 5.48 -29.79 -3.49
CA GLN A 92 5.81 -29.73 -4.90
C GLN A 92 7.31 -29.92 -5.15
N VAL A 93 8.19 -29.25 -4.41
CA VAL A 93 9.66 -29.41 -4.57
C VAL A 93 10.10 -30.84 -4.28
N THR A 94 9.57 -31.44 -3.20
CA THR A 94 9.90 -32.82 -2.84
C THR A 94 9.51 -33.79 -3.94
N LEU A 95 8.27 -33.69 -4.45
CA LEU A 95 7.83 -34.53 -5.56
C LEU A 95 8.61 -34.22 -6.84
N THR A 96 8.90 -32.96 -7.15
CA THR A 96 9.71 -32.57 -8.32
C THR A 96 11.08 -33.24 -8.29
N ASN A 97 11.79 -33.17 -7.16
CA ASN A 97 13.11 -33.81 -7.01
C ASN A 97 13.02 -35.34 -7.16
N GLU A 98 11.97 -35.95 -6.63
CA GLU A 98 11.74 -37.39 -6.73
C GLU A 98 11.41 -37.83 -8.16
N LEU A 99 10.64 -37.04 -8.91
CA LEU A 99 10.33 -37.33 -10.31
C LEU A 99 11.54 -37.09 -11.23
N GLN A 100 12.34 -36.07 -10.95
CA GLN A 100 13.57 -35.80 -11.69
C GLN A 100 14.62 -36.88 -11.46
N SER A 101 14.73 -37.46 -10.25
CA SER A 101 15.77 -38.47 -9.94
C SER A 101 15.55 -39.80 -10.65
N ILE A 102 14.30 -40.13 -11.00
CA ILE A 102 13.95 -41.34 -11.77
C ILE A 102 13.89 -41.10 -13.28
N SER A 103 13.93 -39.84 -13.72
CA SER A 103 13.82 -39.50 -15.14
C SER A 103 15.19 -39.47 -15.79
N GLN A 104 15.40 -40.34 -16.78
CA GLN A 104 16.66 -40.39 -17.54
C GLN A 104 16.92 -39.10 -18.34
N THR A 105 15.87 -38.52 -18.90
CA THR A 105 15.90 -37.19 -19.49
C THR A 105 15.14 -36.25 -18.58
N PRO A 106 15.73 -35.14 -18.12
CA PRO A 106 15.06 -34.26 -17.17
C PRO A 106 13.69 -33.79 -17.66
N LEU A 107 12.73 -33.71 -16.75
CA LEU A 107 11.34 -33.35 -17.02
C LEU A 107 11.19 -31.83 -17.12
N LEU A 108 10.42 -31.33 -18.09
CA LEU A 108 9.88 -29.98 -18.00
C LEU A 108 8.85 -29.94 -16.88
N ILE A 109 8.87 -28.89 -16.07
CA ILE A 109 7.95 -28.72 -14.94
C ILE A 109 7.10 -27.49 -15.23
N GLY A 110 5.78 -27.68 -15.27
CA GLY A 110 4.80 -26.66 -15.62
C GLY A 110 3.85 -26.29 -14.49
N ILE A 111 3.30 -25.07 -14.55
CA ILE A 111 2.25 -24.57 -13.65
C ILE A 111 1.44 -23.48 -14.34
N ASP A 112 0.18 -23.26 -13.93
CA ASP A 112 -0.49 -21.97 -14.20
C ASP A 112 -0.28 -21.02 -13.02
N ALA A 113 0.45 -19.93 -13.22
CA ALA A 113 0.73 -18.94 -12.19
C ALA A 113 0.57 -17.53 -12.77
N GLU A 114 -0.66 -17.18 -13.17
CA GLU A 114 -1.00 -15.91 -13.83
C GLU A 114 -0.76 -14.69 -12.92
N TRP A 115 -1.13 -14.79 -11.64
CA TRP A 115 -0.87 -13.76 -10.61
C TRP A 115 0.19 -14.22 -9.59
N GLY A 116 1.07 -15.12 -10.00
CA GLY A 116 2.06 -15.78 -9.15
C GLY A 116 1.65 -17.18 -8.73
N LEU A 117 2.56 -17.85 -8.00
CA LEU A 117 2.38 -19.25 -7.60
C LEU A 117 1.13 -19.45 -6.73
N ALA A 118 0.65 -18.40 -6.06
CA ALA A 118 -0.55 -18.39 -5.23
C ALA A 118 -1.83 -18.80 -5.96
N MET A 119 -1.83 -18.76 -7.30
CA MET A 119 -2.91 -19.33 -8.10
C MET A 119 -3.12 -20.83 -7.84
N ARG A 120 -2.06 -21.55 -7.48
CA ARG A 120 -2.04 -23.02 -7.35
C ARG A 120 -1.48 -23.48 -6.01
N LEU A 121 -0.55 -22.73 -5.43
CA LEU A 121 0.17 -23.10 -4.21
C LEU A 121 -0.25 -22.25 -3.03
N ASP A 122 -0.48 -22.91 -1.90
CA ASP A 122 -0.64 -22.21 -0.62
C ASP A 122 0.65 -21.47 -0.23
N SER A 123 0.53 -20.51 0.69
CA SER A 123 1.68 -19.89 1.38
C SER A 123 2.71 -19.23 0.44
N THR A 124 2.28 -18.80 -0.75
CA THR A 124 3.12 -18.09 -1.73
C THR A 124 2.54 -16.72 -2.04
N PHE A 125 3.40 -15.82 -2.51
CA PHE A 125 3.00 -14.44 -2.80
C PHE A 125 2.05 -14.34 -4.00
N ALA A 126 1.04 -13.46 -3.88
CA ALA A 126 0.05 -13.17 -4.90
C ALA A 126 0.16 -11.71 -5.36
N TYR A 127 0.29 -11.50 -6.66
CA TYR A 127 0.15 -10.19 -7.30
C TYR A 127 -1.31 -9.90 -7.67
N PRO A 128 -1.67 -8.66 -8.05
CA PRO A 128 -3.01 -8.37 -8.52
C PRO A 128 -3.38 -9.18 -9.76
N TRP A 129 -4.68 -9.42 -9.97
CA TRP A 129 -5.16 -10.08 -11.17
C TRP A 129 -4.91 -9.22 -12.41
N ASN A 130 -4.83 -9.85 -13.59
CA ASN A 130 -4.47 -9.18 -14.82
C ASN A 130 -5.40 -8.02 -15.16
N MET A 131 -6.70 -8.10 -14.86
CA MET A 131 -7.61 -6.96 -15.09
C MET A 131 -7.19 -5.75 -14.25
N THR A 132 -6.84 -5.97 -12.98
CA THR A 132 -6.29 -4.90 -12.14
C THR A 132 -4.99 -4.35 -12.74
N LEU A 133 -4.07 -5.21 -13.17
CA LEU A 133 -2.81 -4.83 -13.82
C LEU A 133 -3.00 -4.09 -15.15
N GLY A 134 -4.11 -4.36 -15.84
CA GLY A 134 -4.56 -3.66 -17.03
C GLY A 134 -4.76 -2.16 -16.82
N ALA A 135 -5.04 -1.75 -15.56
CA ALA A 135 -5.25 -0.35 -15.22
C ALA A 135 -3.97 0.48 -15.09
N VAL A 136 -2.83 -0.19 -14.94
CA VAL A 136 -1.52 0.46 -14.77
C VAL A 136 -1.10 1.11 -16.09
N LYS A 137 -0.59 2.35 -16.05
CA LYS A 137 -0.05 2.99 -17.27
C LYS A 137 1.40 2.62 -17.56
N ASN A 138 2.21 2.39 -16.53
CA ASN A 138 3.63 2.05 -16.68
C ASN A 138 3.82 0.53 -16.86
N ASN A 139 4.17 0.11 -18.07
CA ASN A 139 4.40 -1.31 -18.39
C ASN A 139 5.69 -1.88 -17.77
N GLU A 140 6.62 -1.04 -17.31
CA GLU A 140 7.80 -1.52 -16.57
C GLU A 140 7.42 -2.24 -15.27
N LEU A 141 6.32 -1.81 -14.61
CA LEU A 141 5.81 -2.50 -13.41
C LEU A 141 5.31 -3.90 -13.74
N ILE A 142 4.74 -4.08 -14.93
CA ILE A 142 4.23 -5.38 -15.39
C ILE A 142 5.38 -6.31 -15.76
N GLU A 143 6.45 -5.76 -16.35
CA GLU A 143 7.68 -6.51 -16.59
C GLU A 143 8.36 -6.93 -15.28
N LYS A 144 8.42 -6.05 -14.27
CA LYS A 144 8.91 -6.39 -12.92
C LYS A 144 8.10 -7.52 -12.29
N ILE A 145 6.76 -7.48 -12.38
CA ILE A 145 5.89 -8.55 -11.88
C ILE A 145 6.16 -9.86 -12.60
N GLY A 146 6.20 -9.85 -13.95
CA GLY A 146 6.53 -11.04 -14.74
C GLY A 146 7.89 -11.63 -14.34
N TYR A 147 8.89 -10.78 -14.08
CA TYR A 147 10.20 -11.20 -13.60
C TYR A 147 10.16 -11.83 -12.21
N ARG A 148 9.45 -11.22 -11.24
CA ARG A 148 9.30 -11.78 -9.89
C ARG A 148 8.57 -13.13 -9.88
N ILE A 149 7.50 -13.25 -10.67
CA ILE A 149 6.81 -14.54 -10.85
C ILE A 149 7.75 -15.58 -11.47
N GLY A 150 8.57 -15.17 -12.46
CA GLY A 150 9.60 -16.02 -13.06
C GLY A 150 10.66 -16.49 -12.05
N GLU A 151 11.14 -15.60 -11.17
CA GLU A 151 12.09 -15.94 -10.10
C GLU A 151 11.48 -16.93 -9.10
N HIS A 152 10.22 -16.74 -8.70
CA HIS A 152 9.50 -17.68 -7.84
C HIS A 152 9.34 -19.06 -8.49
N ALA A 153 8.96 -19.08 -9.78
CA ALA A 153 8.85 -20.31 -10.55
C ALA A 153 10.21 -21.03 -10.64
N LYS A 154 11.29 -20.32 -10.97
CA LYS A 154 12.65 -20.88 -11.03
C LYS A 154 13.11 -21.42 -9.67
N ARG A 155 12.84 -20.71 -8.58
CA ARG A 155 13.15 -21.14 -7.20
C ARG A 155 12.51 -22.48 -6.86
N MET A 156 11.36 -22.78 -7.47
CA MET A 156 10.59 -24.01 -7.33
C MET A 156 10.97 -25.11 -8.34
N GLY A 157 11.93 -24.87 -9.23
CA GLY A 157 12.28 -25.80 -10.31
C GLY A 157 11.23 -25.88 -11.42
N ILE A 158 10.43 -24.82 -11.60
CA ILE A 158 9.42 -24.70 -12.65
C ILE A 158 10.07 -24.05 -13.88
N HIS A 159 9.86 -24.67 -15.04
CA HIS A 159 10.52 -24.33 -16.30
C HIS A 159 9.57 -23.61 -17.27
N ILE A 160 8.27 -23.87 -17.17
CA ILE A 160 7.23 -23.23 -17.96
C ILE A 160 6.11 -22.75 -17.05
N ASN A 161 5.68 -21.51 -17.26
CA ASN A 161 4.47 -20.99 -16.64
C ASN A 161 3.45 -20.73 -17.75
N PHE A 162 2.25 -21.28 -17.58
CA PHE A 162 1.13 -21.12 -18.49
C PHE A 162 0.47 -19.75 -18.32
N ALA A 163 1.24 -18.70 -18.57
CA ALA A 163 0.90 -17.30 -18.50
C ALA A 163 1.80 -16.50 -19.47
N PRO A 164 1.39 -15.31 -19.94
CA PRO A 164 0.15 -14.61 -19.59
C PRO A 164 -1.10 -15.09 -20.37
N ASP A 165 -2.27 -14.90 -19.76
CA ASP A 165 -3.54 -14.84 -20.48
C ASP A 165 -3.61 -13.49 -21.23
N VAL A 166 -3.73 -13.57 -22.55
CA VAL A 166 -3.77 -12.43 -23.47
C VAL A 166 -5.09 -12.38 -24.25
N ASP A 167 -6.11 -13.05 -23.74
CA ASP A 167 -7.46 -12.93 -24.29
C ASP A 167 -7.99 -11.51 -24.07
N ILE A 168 -8.74 -11.00 -25.05
CA ILE A 168 -9.37 -9.67 -24.95
C ILE A 168 -10.76 -9.84 -24.34
N ASN A 169 -10.98 -9.32 -23.14
CA ASN A 169 -12.25 -9.49 -22.44
C ASN A 169 -13.23 -8.36 -22.76
N ASN A 170 -13.74 -8.37 -24.00
CA ASN A 170 -14.76 -7.43 -24.49
C ASN A 170 -16.21 -7.85 -24.15
N ASN A 171 -16.39 -8.97 -23.44
CA ASN A 171 -17.68 -9.47 -22.98
C ASN A 171 -17.70 -9.59 -21.44
N PRO A 172 -18.41 -8.69 -20.73
CA PRO A 172 -18.49 -8.71 -19.27
C PRO A 172 -19.13 -9.97 -18.68
N GLU A 173 -19.95 -10.68 -19.46
CA GLU A 173 -20.62 -11.92 -19.04
C GLU A 173 -19.75 -13.17 -19.27
N ASN A 174 -18.49 -13.02 -19.71
CA ASN A 174 -17.56 -14.13 -19.88
C ASN A 174 -17.22 -14.75 -18.50
N PRO A 175 -17.61 -16.02 -18.25
CA PRO A 175 -17.36 -16.67 -16.95
C PRO A 175 -15.91 -17.17 -16.81
N ILE A 176 -15.27 -17.37 -17.97
CA ILE A 176 -13.89 -17.80 -18.29
C ILE A 176 -12.76 -16.88 -17.83
N ILE A 177 -12.74 -15.76 -18.54
CA ILE A 177 -11.60 -14.88 -18.69
C ILE A 177 -11.69 -13.77 -17.67
N GLY A 178 -12.63 -12.83 -17.79
CA GLY A 178 -12.90 -11.81 -16.79
C GLY A 178 -11.61 -11.20 -16.23
N ASN A 179 -11.35 -11.41 -14.94
CA ASN A 179 -10.18 -10.86 -14.23
C ASN A 179 -8.80 -11.40 -14.69
N ARG A 180 -8.78 -12.48 -15.48
CA ARG A 180 -7.57 -13.11 -16.03
C ARG A 180 -7.05 -12.37 -17.27
N SER A 181 -7.88 -11.59 -17.93
CA SER A 181 -7.45 -10.71 -19.03
C SER A 181 -6.98 -9.36 -18.50
N PHE A 182 -6.05 -8.73 -19.22
CA PHE A 182 -5.64 -7.35 -18.99
C PHE A 182 -6.69 -6.30 -19.39
N GLY A 183 -7.77 -6.65 -20.09
CA GLY A 183 -8.83 -5.71 -20.45
C GLY A 183 -9.49 -5.98 -21.80
N GLU A 184 -10.25 -5.00 -22.29
CA GLU A 184 -10.98 -5.09 -23.57
C GLU A 184 -10.29 -4.38 -24.75
N ASP A 185 -9.24 -3.58 -24.49
CA ASP A 185 -8.46 -2.93 -25.55
C ASP A 185 -7.27 -3.80 -25.98
N ARG A 186 -7.25 -4.15 -27.26
CA ARG A 186 -6.25 -5.03 -27.87
C ARG A 186 -4.82 -4.53 -27.73
N GLU A 187 -4.59 -3.21 -27.78
CA GLU A 187 -3.24 -2.63 -27.70
C GLU A 187 -2.73 -2.74 -26.27
N ASN A 188 -3.56 -2.38 -25.28
CA ASN A 188 -3.23 -2.53 -23.87
C ASN A 188 -2.97 -4.00 -23.53
N VAL A 189 -3.84 -4.93 -23.93
CA VAL A 189 -3.64 -6.37 -23.68
C VAL A 189 -2.33 -6.85 -24.31
N ALA A 190 -2.03 -6.47 -25.55
CA ALA A 190 -0.79 -6.84 -26.22
C ALA A 190 0.46 -6.30 -25.49
N GLN A 191 0.47 -5.00 -25.15
CA GLN A 191 1.61 -4.37 -24.49
C GLN A 191 1.87 -4.95 -23.09
N LYS A 192 0.81 -5.27 -22.36
CA LYS A 192 0.87 -5.90 -21.03
C LYS A 192 1.37 -7.33 -21.11
N GLY A 193 0.82 -8.10 -22.05
CA GLY A 193 1.27 -9.46 -22.35
C GLY A 193 2.74 -9.49 -22.71
N GLN A 194 3.20 -8.59 -23.59
CA GLN A 194 4.61 -8.44 -23.95
C GLN A 194 5.50 -8.14 -22.74
N ALA A 195 5.15 -7.15 -21.93
CA ALA A 195 5.92 -6.79 -20.74
C ALA A 195 6.02 -7.97 -19.74
N PHE A 196 4.90 -8.63 -19.47
CA PHE A 196 4.84 -9.79 -18.58
C PHE A 196 5.71 -10.94 -19.11
N THR A 197 5.58 -11.26 -20.41
CA THR A 197 6.38 -12.28 -21.11
C THR A 197 7.88 -11.96 -21.04
N ARG A 198 8.29 -10.72 -21.31
CA ARG A 198 9.70 -10.30 -21.23
C ARG A 198 10.26 -10.51 -19.83
N GLY A 199 9.54 -10.08 -18.80
CA GLY A 199 9.94 -10.27 -17.40
C GLY A 199 10.16 -11.74 -17.06
N MET A 200 9.17 -12.58 -17.36
CA MET A 200 9.21 -14.01 -17.07
C MET A 200 10.34 -14.75 -17.80
N GLN A 201 10.48 -14.50 -19.10
CA GLN A 201 11.54 -15.11 -19.91
C GLN A 201 12.93 -14.61 -19.50
N LYS A 202 13.06 -13.38 -19.01
CA LYS A 202 14.31 -12.84 -18.46
C LYS A 202 14.74 -13.56 -17.19
N ALA A 203 13.82 -14.04 -16.36
CA ALA A 203 14.13 -14.90 -15.21
C ALA A 203 14.61 -16.31 -15.64
N GLY A 204 14.36 -16.70 -16.89
CA GLY A 204 14.71 -18.01 -17.46
C GLY A 204 13.56 -19.02 -17.43
N VAL A 205 12.32 -18.56 -17.27
CA VAL A 205 11.10 -19.39 -17.32
C VAL A 205 10.37 -19.14 -18.63
N LEU A 206 9.94 -20.19 -19.33
CA LEU A 206 9.21 -20.05 -20.59
C LEU A 206 7.80 -19.52 -20.29
N ALA A 207 7.44 -18.42 -20.95
CA ALA A 207 6.09 -17.89 -20.93
C ALA A 207 5.23 -18.57 -22.00
N CYS A 208 3.97 -18.81 -21.70
CA CYS A 208 2.99 -19.42 -22.61
C CYS A 208 1.78 -18.51 -22.76
N ALA A 209 1.66 -17.84 -23.92
CA ALA A 209 0.51 -17.01 -24.19
C ALA A 209 -0.72 -17.89 -24.44
N LYS A 210 -1.85 -17.52 -23.83
CA LYS A 210 -3.11 -18.27 -23.95
C LYS A 210 -4.34 -17.35 -23.97
N HIS A 211 -5.48 -17.80 -24.51
CA HIS A 211 -5.70 -19.13 -25.12
C HIS A 211 -5.93 -18.97 -26.63
N PHE A 212 -4.98 -19.41 -27.46
CA PHE A 212 -5.05 -19.24 -28.91
C PHE A 212 -6.19 -20.08 -29.51
N PRO A 213 -6.98 -19.59 -30.49
CA PRO A 213 -6.86 -18.30 -31.21
C PRO A 213 -7.61 -17.10 -30.58
N GLY A 214 -8.04 -17.20 -29.32
CA GLY A 214 -8.71 -16.14 -28.56
C GLY A 214 -10.04 -16.60 -27.94
N HIS A 215 -10.10 -16.67 -26.62
CA HIS A 215 -11.25 -17.17 -25.83
C HIS A 215 -12.09 -16.03 -25.19
N GLY A 216 -11.66 -14.78 -25.35
CA GLY A 216 -12.14 -13.61 -24.60
C GLY A 216 -13.62 -13.23 -24.75
N ASP A 217 -14.33 -13.73 -25.78
CA ASP A 217 -15.73 -13.38 -26.08
C ASP A 217 -16.64 -14.62 -26.19
N THR A 218 -16.60 -15.51 -25.18
CA THR A 218 -17.56 -16.61 -25.04
C THR A 218 -18.30 -16.54 -23.71
N ASN A 219 -19.59 -16.87 -23.73
CA ASN A 219 -20.41 -17.04 -22.53
C ASN A 219 -20.50 -18.50 -22.04
N VAL A 220 -19.87 -19.44 -22.78
CA VAL A 220 -19.84 -20.88 -22.46
C VAL A 220 -18.51 -21.25 -21.81
N ASP A 221 -18.58 -22.05 -20.74
CA ASP A 221 -17.43 -22.60 -20.02
C ASP A 221 -16.90 -23.88 -20.70
N SER A 222 -15.65 -23.83 -21.17
CA SER A 222 -14.95 -24.93 -21.84
C SER A 222 -14.78 -26.19 -20.99
N HIS A 223 -14.80 -26.06 -19.65
CA HIS A 223 -14.75 -27.21 -18.74
C HIS A 223 -16.02 -28.06 -18.79
N LYS A 224 -17.13 -27.48 -19.29
CA LYS A 224 -18.45 -28.12 -19.34
C LYS A 224 -18.86 -28.50 -20.75
N SER A 225 -18.50 -27.71 -21.75
CA SER A 225 -18.87 -27.90 -23.16
C SER A 225 -17.97 -27.09 -24.10
N LEU A 226 -17.86 -27.48 -25.37
CA LEU A 226 -17.04 -26.78 -26.38
C LEU A 226 -17.58 -25.36 -26.69
N PRO A 227 -16.88 -24.27 -26.32
CA PRO A 227 -17.32 -22.90 -26.63
C PRO A 227 -17.19 -22.60 -28.12
N THR A 228 -18.16 -21.85 -28.68
CA THR A 228 -18.13 -21.45 -30.09
C THR A 228 -17.78 -19.96 -30.23
N ILE A 229 -16.88 -19.65 -31.17
CA ILE A 229 -16.49 -18.30 -31.56
C ILE A 229 -17.03 -18.03 -32.99
N PRO A 230 -18.22 -17.41 -33.13
CA PRO A 230 -18.93 -17.31 -34.41
C PRO A 230 -18.55 -16.06 -35.23
N PHE A 231 -17.33 -15.54 -35.09
CA PHE A 231 -16.93 -14.26 -35.67
C PHE A 231 -16.27 -14.39 -37.04
N SER A 232 -16.27 -13.31 -37.82
CA SER A 232 -15.64 -13.28 -39.15
C SER A 232 -14.11 -13.38 -39.06
N PRO A 233 -13.44 -13.91 -40.11
CA PRO A 233 -11.98 -13.96 -40.16
C PRO A 233 -11.32 -12.59 -39.93
N GLN A 234 -11.90 -11.50 -40.46
CA GLN A 234 -11.36 -10.14 -40.33
C GLN A 234 -11.41 -9.65 -38.88
N ARG A 235 -12.48 -9.98 -38.14
CA ARG A 235 -12.57 -9.65 -36.72
C ARG A 235 -11.52 -10.43 -35.93
N LEU A 236 -11.47 -11.75 -36.10
CA LEU A 236 -10.47 -12.61 -35.46
C LEU A 236 -9.05 -12.12 -35.71
N ASP A 237 -8.73 -11.73 -36.95
CA ASP A 237 -7.42 -11.22 -37.33
C ASP A 237 -7.04 -9.91 -36.63
N SER A 238 -8.00 -8.99 -36.53
CA SER A 238 -7.79 -7.62 -36.06
C SER A 238 -7.94 -7.45 -34.54
N LEU A 239 -8.63 -8.36 -33.87
CA LEU A 239 -8.94 -8.29 -32.45
C LEU A 239 -8.37 -9.51 -31.72
N GLU A 240 -8.99 -10.69 -31.80
CA GLU A 240 -8.63 -11.86 -30.99
C GLU A 240 -7.19 -12.35 -31.22
N LEU A 241 -6.71 -12.38 -32.46
CA LEU A 241 -5.34 -12.78 -32.82
C LEU A 241 -4.29 -11.67 -32.61
N TYR A 242 -4.72 -10.44 -32.36
CA TYR A 242 -3.82 -9.28 -32.31
C TYR A 242 -2.75 -9.41 -31.21
N PRO A 243 -3.07 -9.72 -29.94
CA PRO A 243 -2.06 -9.89 -28.90
C PRO A 243 -1.06 -10.99 -29.24
N PHE A 244 -1.53 -12.14 -29.73
CA PHE A 244 -0.65 -13.26 -30.13
C PHE A 244 0.36 -12.83 -31.20
N LYS A 245 -0.07 -12.12 -32.25
CA LYS A 245 0.85 -11.60 -33.28
C LYS A 245 1.94 -10.71 -32.70
N GLN A 246 1.60 -9.87 -31.73
CA GLN A 246 2.56 -8.95 -31.10
C GLN A 246 3.55 -9.69 -30.17
N LEU A 247 3.09 -10.68 -29.41
CA LEU A 247 3.96 -11.48 -28.55
C LEU A 247 4.89 -12.39 -29.39
N ILE A 248 4.40 -12.99 -30.48
CA ILE A 248 5.19 -13.82 -31.39
C ILE A 248 6.36 -13.01 -31.99
N ARG A 249 6.12 -11.75 -32.36
CA ARG A 249 7.15 -10.81 -32.83
C ARG A 249 8.24 -10.52 -31.80
N GLU A 250 7.91 -10.61 -30.52
CA GLU A 250 8.82 -10.40 -29.39
C GLU A 250 9.41 -11.70 -28.83
N ASN A 251 9.52 -12.75 -29.65
CA ASN A 251 10.14 -14.01 -29.28
C ASN A 251 9.44 -14.73 -28.11
N LEU A 252 8.10 -14.76 -28.14
CA LEU A 252 7.31 -15.63 -27.28
C LEU A 252 7.78 -17.09 -27.38
N ALA A 253 8.08 -17.72 -26.24
CA ALA A 253 8.62 -19.07 -26.18
C ALA A 253 7.58 -20.18 -26.40
N SER A 254 6.33 -19.96 -25.99
CA SER A 254 5.26 -20.95 -26.13
C SER A 254 3.86 -20.35 -26.29
N VAL A 255 2.96 -21.11 -26.90
CA VAL A 255 1.53 -20.80 -27.05
C VAL A 255 0.71 -22.02 -26.64
N MET A 256 -0.40 -21.77 -25.94
CA MET A 256 -1.40 -22.79 -25.62
C MET A 256 -2.63 -22.65 -26.53
N ILE A 257 -3.03 -23.76 -27.16
CA ILE A 257 -4.20 -23.85 -28.03
C ILE A 257 -5.42 -24.26 -27.22
N ALA A 258 -6.44 -23.41 -27.20
CA ALA A 258 -7.71 -23.67 -26.55
C ALA A 258 -8.49 -24.81 -27.24
N HIS A 259 -9.50 -25.33 -26.55
CA HIS A 259 -10.54 -26.16 -27.16
C HIS A 259 -11.75 -25.30 -27.53
N LEU A 260 -11.76 -24.73 -28.74
CA LEU A 260 -12.82 -23.84 -29.25
C LEU A 260 -13.35 -24.32 -30.60
N ASN A 261 -14.65 -24.19 -30.82
CA ASN A 261 -15.25 -24.30 -32.15
C ASN A 261 -15.17 -22.92 -32.83
N VAL A 262 -14.41 -22.79 -33.92
CA VAL A 262 -14.18 -21.50 -34.61
C VAL A 262 -14.51 -21.65 -36.11
N PRO A 263 -15.79 -21.59 -36.51
CA PRO A 263 -16.22 -21.92 -37.88
C PRO A 263 -15.53 -21.12 -38.99
N ALA A 264 -15.07 -19.90 -38.68
CA ALA A 264 -14.37 -19.04 -39.62
C ALA A 264 -12.92 -19.48 -39.91
N LEU A 265 -12.31 -20.28 -39.04
CA LEU A 265 -10.96 -20.81 -39.19
C LEU A 265 -10.94 -22.34 -39.42
N GLU A 266 -12.00 -23.03 -39.02
CA GLU A 266 -12.17 -24.47 -39.20
C GLU A 266 -13.58 -24.77 -39.75
N PRO A 267 -13.70 -25.20 -41.02
CA PRO A 267 -15.01 -25.44 -41.65
C PRO A 267 -15.73 -26.68 -41.12
N ARG A 268 -15.03 -27.63 -40.49
CA ARG A 268 -15.67 -28.79 -39.85
C ARG A 268 -16.44 -28.34 -38.61
N ASN A 269 -17.76 -28.47 -38.66
CA ASN A 269 -18.65 -28.02 -37.59
C ASN A 269 -18.34 -28.74 -36.26
N GLY A 270 -18.20 -27.98 -35.18
CA GLY A 270 -17.97 -28.52 -33.85
C GLY A 270 -16.58 -29.13 -33.66
N TYR A 271 -15.63 -28.85 -34.56
CA TYR A 271 -14.28 -29.42 -34.50
C TYR A 271 -13.36 -28.52 -33.66
N PRO A 272 -12.78 -29.01 -32.54
CA PRO A 272 -11.98 -28.19 -31.63
C PRO A 272 -10.69 -27.63 -32.26
N SER A 273 -10.36 -26.38 -31.94
CA SER A 273 -9.17 -25.68 -32.43
C SER A 273 -7.86 -26.39 -32.12
N SER A 274 -7.77 -27.07 -30.98
CA SER A 274 -6.57 -27.83 -30.57
C SER A 274 -6.25 -29.02 -31.46
N ILE A 275 -7.23 -29.55 -32.20
CA ILE A 275 -7.05 -30.68 -33.12
C ILE A 275 -7.20 -30.26 -34.59
N SER A 276 -7.31 -28.96 -34.88
CA SER A 276 -7.44 -28.41 -36.23
C SER A 276 -6.09 -28.09 -36.84
N GLU A 277 -5.72 -28.79 -37.92
CA GLU A 277 -4.55 -28.48 -38.75
C GLU A 277 -4.61 -27.06 -39.33
N ASN A 278 -5.81 -26.58 -39.71
CA ASN A 278 -6.02 -25.23 -40.23
C ASN A 278 -5.62 -24.15 -39.22
N ILE A 279 -5.89 -24.38 -37.93
CA ILE A 279 -5.61 -23.41 -36.86
C ILE A 279 -4.18 -23.59 -36.33
N VAL A 280 -3.76 -24.82 -36.04
CA VAL A 280 -2.46 -25.09 -35.39
C VAL A 280 -1.31 -25.00 -36.38
N THR A 281 -1.44 -25.57 -37.57
CA THR A 281 -0.37 -25.56 -38.58
C THR A 281 -0.51 -24.37 -39.53
N ASN A 282 -1.59 -24.30 -40.30
CA ASN A 282 -1.69 -23.32 -41.39
C ASN A 282 -1.73 -21.88 -40.87
N LEU A 283 -2.47 -21.63 -39.78
CA LEU A 283 -2.53 -20.30 -39.16
C LEU A 283 -1.32 -20.03 -38.24
N LEU A 284 -1.16 -20.78 -37.14
CA LEU A 284 -0.14 -20.43 -36.13
C LEU A 284 1.29 -20.67 -36.62
N LYS A 285 1.60 -21.85 -37.17
CA LYS A 285 2.98 -22.19 -37.57
C LYS A 285 3.37 -21.54 -38.89
N GLU A 286 2.52 -21.60 -39.91
CA GLU A 286 2.87 -21.14 -41.25
C GLU A 286 2.60 -19.65 -41.42
N SER A 287 1.33 -19.23 -41.30
CA SER A 287 0.94 -17.83 -41.53
C SER A 287 1.54 -16.87 -40.50
N LEU A 288 1.51 -17.21 -39.21
CA LEU A 288 2.11 -16.39 -38.14
C LEU A 288 3.60 -16.68 -37.93
N ASN A 289 4.17 -17.68 -38.60
CA ASN A 289 5.57 -18.11 -38.50
C ASN A 289 6.01 -18.37 -37.04
N PHE A 290 5.17 -19.01 -36.24
CA PHE A 290 5.49 -19.29 -34.85
C PHE A 290 6.49 -20.46 -34.72
N LYS A 291 7.62 -20.18 -34.06
CA LYS A 291 8.75 -21.10 -33.89
C LYS A 291 8.89 -21.65 -32.47
N GLY A 292 8.16 -21.10 -31.50
CA GLY A 292 8.14 -21.55 -30.10
C GLY A 292 7.29 -22.82 -29.88
N LEU A 293 7.29 -23.38 -28.67
CA LEU A 293 6.55 -24.62 -28.35
C LEU A 293 5.02 -24.41 -28.41
N ILE A 294 4.31 -25.38 -28.98
CA ILE A 294 2.85 -25.40 -29.02
C ILE A 294 2.31 -26.45 -28.06
N PHE A 295 1.52 -26.01 -27.09
CA PHE A 295 0.84 -26.85 -26.12
C PHE A 295 -0.64 -26.94 -26.45
N THR A 296 -1.24 -28.11 -26.29
CA THR A 296 -2.70 -28.19 -26.14
C THR A 296 -3.10 -27.62 -24.77
N ASP A 297 -4.33 -27.14 -24.65
CA ASP A 297 -5.00 -27.12 -23.34
C ASP A 297 -5.22 -28.58 -22.85
N ALA A 298 -5.72 -28.74 -21.62
CA ALA A 298 -5.83 -30.05 -20.98
C ALA A 298 -6.77 -31.00 -21.77
N LEU A 299 -6.20 -32.05 -22.37
CA LEU A 299 -6.91 -32.96 -23.27
C LEU A 299 -7.98 -33.82 -22.57
N ASN A 300 -7.92 -33.95 -21.25
CA ASN A 300 -8.96 -34.59 -20.46
C ASN A 300 -10.21 -33.71 -20.24
N MET A 301 -10.21 -32.44 -20.67
CA MET A 301 -11.36 -31.56 -20.57
C MET A 301 -12.51 -32.02 -21.47
N LYS A 302 -13.75 -31.91 -20.98
CA LYS A 302 -14.96 -32.36 -21.70
C LYS A 302 -15.15 -31.72 -23.07
N GLY A 303 -14.69 -30.47 -23.25
CA GLY A 303 -14.73 -29.78 -24.55
C GLY A 303 -13.91 -30.47 -25.64
N ALA A 304 -12.92 -31.27 -25.25
CA ALA A 304 -12.06 -32.03 -26.14
C ALA A 304 -12.41 -33.54 -26.08
N SER A 305 -12.46 -34.13 -24.88
CA SER A 305 -12.59 -35.58 -24.68
C SER A 305 -13.93 -36.17 -25.14
N ASN A 306 -14.99 -35.37 -25.29
CA ASN A 306 -16.26 -35.86 -25.86
C ASN A 306 -16.21 -36.07 -27.38
N PHE A 307 -15.18 -35.58 -28.08
CA PHE A 307 -15.12 -35.62 -29.54
C PHE A 307 -14.59 -36.96 -30.08
N THR A 308 -13.68 -37.62 -29.36
CA THR A 308 -13.09 -38.91 -29.72
C THR A 308 -12.75 -39.73 -28.48
N SER A 309 -12.57 -41.04 -28.64
CA SER A 309 -12.09 -41.93 -27.58
C SER A 309 -10.71 -41.51 -27.04
N PRO A 310 -10.37 -41.88 -25.78
CA PRO A 310 -9.04 -41.65 -25.22
C PRO A 310 -7.92 -42.16 -26.15
N GLY A 311 -6.85 -41.38 -26.30
CA GLY A 311 -5.72 -41.68 -27.19
C GLY A 311 -5.93 -41.30 -28.66
N ASP A 312 -7.16 -41.28 -29.17
CA ASP A 312 -7.45 -40.76 -30.52
C ASP A 312 -7.33 -39.23 -30.54
N ILE A 313 -7.76 -38.56 -29.46
CA ILE A 313 -7.65 -37.10 -29.34
C ILE A 313 -6.19 -36.63 -29.31
N ASP A 314 -5.34 -37.38 -28.62
CA ASP A 314 -3.90 -37.13 -28.52
C ASP A 314 -3.21 -37.23 -29.89
N LEU A 315 -3.58 -38.27 -30.65
CA LEU A 315 -3.10 -38.46 -32.01
C LEU A 315 -3.55 -37.31 -32.94
N GLU A 316 -4.84 -36.94 -32.90
CA GLU A 316 -5.37 -35.86 -33.74
C GLU A 316 -4.76 -34.50 -33.35
N ALA A 317 -4.56 -34.22 -32.06
CA ALA A 317 -3.84 -33.03 -31.62
C ALA A 317 -2.39 -33.01 -32.11
N PHE A 318 -1.69 -34.14 -32.07
CA PHE A 318 -0.32 -34.22 -32.58
C PHE A 318 -0.27 -34.02 -34.10
N LEU A 319 -1.20 -34.65 -34.86
CA LEU A 319 -1.31 -34.48 -36.30
C LEU A 319 -1.61 -33.03 -36.70
N ALA A 320 -2.49 -32.34 -35.95
CA ALA A 320 -2.80 -30.94 -36.18
C ALA A 320 -1.58 -30.01 -36.10
N GLY A 321 -0.55 -30.40 -35.35
CA GLY A 321 0.72 -29.69 -35.30
C GLY A 321 1.23 -29.33 -33.90
N ASN A 322 0.52 -29.75 -32.83
CA ASN A 322 0.95 -29.51 -31.45
C ASN A 322 2.28 -30.22 -31.16
N ASP A 323 3.08 -29.63 -30.27
CA ASP A 323 4.35 -30.20 -29.83
C ASP A 323 4.18 -30.99 -28.54
N VAL A 324 3.44 -30.43 -27.58
CA VAL A 324 3.23 -31.02 -26.25
C VAL A 324 1.74 -31.25 -25.99
N LEU A 325 1.40 -32.49 -25.67
CA LEU A 325 0.08 -32.98 -25.32
C LEU A 325 -0.10 -32.87 -23.80
N LEU A 326 -0.88 -31.88 -23.38
CA LEU A 326 -1.07 -31.56 -21.97
C LEU A 326 -2.22 -32.37 -21.37
N PHE A 327 -1.94 -33.03 -20.24
CA PHE A 327 -2.93 -33.70 -19.39
C PHE A 327 -3.83 -34.72 -20.15
N SER A 328 -3.20 -35.60 -20.92
CA SER A 328 -3.85 -36.75 -21.56
C SER A 328 -4.59 -37.63 -20.55
N GLU A 329 -5.75 -38.18 -20.95
CA GLU A 329 -6.58 -39.05 -20.11
C GLU A 329 -5.97 -40.46 -19.95
N ASP A 330 -5.45 -41.04 -21.03
CA ASP A 330 -4.74 -42.34 -21.02
C ASP A 330 -3.49 -42.28 -21.91
N VAL A 331 -2.36 -42.05 -21.25
CA VAL A 331 -1.05 -41.89 -21.88
C VAL A 331 -0.58 -43.16 -22.58
N GLU A 332 -0.84 -44.35 -22.03
CA GLU A 332 -0.38 -45.60 -22.67
C GLU A 332 -1.15 -45.88 -23.95
N THR A 333 -2.47 -45.68 -23.92
CA THR A 333 -3.31 -45.81 -25.11
C THR A 333 -2.91 -44.77 -26.17
N ALA A 334 -2.68 -43.52 -25.77
CA ALA A 334 -2.22 -42.46 -26.66
C ALA A 334 -0.87 -42.78 -27.32
N ILE A 335 0.11 -43.27 -26.55
CA ILE A 335 1.41 -43.69 -27.09
C ILE A 335 1.23 -44.80 -28.13
N ASN A 336 0.43 -45.82 -27.84
CA ASN A 336 0.18 -46.93 -28.77
C ASN A 336 -0.48 -46.45 -30.08
N LYS A 337 -1.40 -45.48 -30.00
CA LYS A 337 -2.07 -44.89 -31.16
C LYS A 337 -1.10 -44.09 -32.03
N ILE A 338 -0.24 -43.28 -31.43
CA ILE A 338 0.78 -42.51 -32.13
C ILE A 338 1.84 -43.46 -32.75
N GLU A 339 2.25 -44.49 -32.03
CA GLU A 339 3.17 -45.52 -32.53
C GLU A 339 2.58 -46.27 -33.74
N GLY A 340 1.31 -46.68 -33.66
CA GLY A 340 0.60 -47.28 -34.79
C GLY A 340 0.48 -46.35 -36.00
N ALA A 341 0.22 -45.05 -35.76
CA ALA A 341 0.16 -44.04 -36.81
C ALA A 341 1.54 -43.76 -37.44
N TYR A 342 2.63 -43.92 -36.69
CA TYR A 342 3.99 -43.87 -37.23
C TYR A 342 4.27 -45.05 -38.15
N TYR A 343 4.01 -46.28 -37.70
CA TYR A 343 4.25 -47.48 -38.53
C TYR A 343 3.38 -47.56 -39.78
N SER A 344 2.18 -46.97 -39.76
CA SER A 344 1.31 -46.88 -40.94
C SER A 344 1.69 -45.76 -41.92
N GLY A 345 2.69 -44.94 -41.57
CA GLY A 345 3.13 -43.79 -42.37
C GLY A 345 2.24 -42.54 -42.25
N LYS A 346 1.20 -42.55 -41.39
CA LYS A 346 0.39 -41.35 -41.10
C LYS A 346 1.22 -40.26 -40.40
N ILE A 347 2.22 -40.66 -39.60
CA ILE A 347 3.22 -39.76 -39.01
C ILE A 347 4.58 -40.05 -39.63
N THR A 348 5.25 -39.02 -40.16
CA THR A 348 6.61 -39.13 -40.67
C THR A 348 7.65 -38.96 -39.56
N GLU A 349 8.83 -39.54 -39.73
CA GLU A 349 9.96 -39.34 -38.79
C GLU A 349 10.32 -37.86 -38.64
N SER A 350 10.32 -37.09 -39.73
CA SER A 350 10.60 -35.65 -39.67
C SER A 350 9.58 -34.88 -38.83
N ARG A 351 8.28 -35.24 -38.89
CA ARG A 351 7.23 -34.63 -38.06
C ARG A 351 7.46 -34.91 -36.57
N LEU A 352 7.81 -36.15 -36.23
CA LEU A 352 8.11 -36.56 -34.85
C LEU A 352 9.40 -35.91 -34.35
N GLU A 353 10.48 -36.01 -35.12
CA GLU A 353 11.78 -35.39 -34.85
C GLU A 353 11.64 -33.89 -34.56
N HIS A 354 10.85 -33.18 -35.37
CA HIS A 354 10.64 -31.75 -35.22
C HIS A 354 10.17 -31.38 -33.80
N SER A 355 9.07 -31.97 -33.32
CA SER A 355 8.53 -31.65 -32.00
C SER A 355 9.42 -32.13 -30.87
N VAL A 356 9.97 -33.35 -30.96
CA VAL A 356 10.84 -33.87 -29.89
C VAL A 356 12.11 -33.02 -29.76
N LYS A 357 12.77 -32.65 -30.85
CA LYS A 357 13.95 -31.76 -30.80
C LYS A 357 13.60 -30.37 -30.30
N LYS A 358 12.39 -29.87 -30.55
CA LYS A 358 11.91 -28.60 -30.01
C LYS A 358 11.71 -28.64 -28.50
N ILE A 359 11.15 -29.73 -27.98
CA ILE A 359 11.00 -29.99 -26.54
C ILE A 359 12.37 -30.11 -25.86
N LEU A 360 13.31 -30.83 -26.48
CA LEU A 360 14.68 -30.92 -25.97
C LEU A 360 15.37 -29.55 -25.99
N ARG A 361 15.22 -28.75 -27.04
CA ARG A 361 15.74 -27.36 -27.06
C ARG A 361 15.16 -26.51 -25.92
N ALA A 362 13.87 -26.65 -25.63
CA ALA A 362 13.24 -25.98 -24.49
C ALA A 362 13.82 -26.42 -23.15
N LYS A 363 14.08 -27.73 -22.96
CA LYS A 363 14.77 -28.24 -21.76
C LYS A 363 16.16 -27.64 -21.60
N TYR A 364 16.93 -27.58 -22.69
CA TYR A 364 18.24 -26.94 -22.68
C TYR A 364 18.13 -25.44 -22.34
N LYS A 365 17.17 -24.73 -22.95
CA LYS A 365 16.93 -23.30 -22.74
C LYS A 365 16.65 -22.96 -21.28
N THR A 366 15.98 -23.85 -20.55
CA THR A 366 15.67 -23.68 -19.12
C THR A 366 16.73 -24.26 -18.18
N GLY A 367 17.88 -24.70 -18.72
CA GLY A 367 19.03 -25.16 -17.94
C GLY A 367 18.99 -26.63 -17.51
N LEU A 368 18.03 -27.42 -17.99
CA LEU A 368 17.92 -28.85 -17.61
C LEU A 368 19.07 -29.71 -18.15
N ASN A 369 19.84 -29.23 -19.13
CA ASN A 369 21.08 -29.86 -19.56
C ASN A 369 22.16 -29.89 -18.47
N ASN A 370 21.98 -29.13 -17.39
CA ASN A 370 22.82 -29.14 -16.18
C ASN A 370 21.93 -29.17 -14.92
N TYR A 371 20.99 -30.12 -14.88
CA TYR A 371 20.02 -30.26 -13.79
C TYR A 371 20.69 -30.42 -12.41
N ARG A 372 20.09 -29.76 -11.41
CA ARG A 372 20.38 -29.95 -9.98
C ARG A 372 19.07 -30.04 -9.20
N PRO A 373 18.96 -30.92 -8.18
CA PRO A 373 17.81 -30.95 -7.29
C PRO A 373 17.58 -29.59 -6.61
N VAL A 374 16.31 -29.21 -6.47
CA VAL A 374 15.89 -27.95 -5.86
C VAL A 374 16.04 -28.04 -4.34
N SER A 375 16.68 -27.05 -3.72
CA SER A 375 16.81 -26.97 -2.26
C SER A 375 15.49 -26.58 -1.59
N THR A 376 15.14 -27.26 -0.51
CA THR A 376 13.97 -26.92 0.33
C THR A 376 14.30 -25.89 1.42
N TYR A 377 15.57 -25.55 1.61
CA TYR A 377 15.99 -24.58 2.61
C TYR A 377 15.44 -23.17 2.33
N ASN A 378 14.85 -22.52 3.34
CA ASN A 378 14.32 -21.14 3.28
C ASN A 378 13.27 -20.89 2.18
N LEU A 379 12.58 -21.94 1.71
CA LEU A 379 11.73 -21.87 0.54
C LEU A 379 10.54 -20.91 0.71
N TYR A 380 9.94 -20.83 1.91
CA TYR A 380 8.78 -19.96 2.13
C TYR A 380 9.18 -18.49 2.12
N GLU A 381 10.30 -18.15 2.75
CA GLU A 381 10.85 -16.81 2.83
C GLU A 381 11.30 -16.30 1.46
N ASP A 382 11.95 -17.15 0.67
CA ASP A 382 12.40 -16.82 -0.70
C ASP A 382 11.22 -16.53 -1.66
N LEU A 383 10.02 -17.06 -1.34
CA LEU A 383 8.79 -16.89 -2.13
C LEU A 383 7.85 -15.79 -1.61
N ASN A 384 8.23 -15.12 -0.51
CA ASN A 384 7.44 -14.07 0.15
C ASN A 384 8.37 -12.95 0.64
N THR A 385 9.16 -12.40 -0.28
CA THR A 385 10.20 -11.42 0.06
C THR A 385 9.60 -10.03 0.33
N ILE A 386 10.40 -9.15 0.95
CA ILE A 386 9.97 -7.77 1.18
C ILE A 386 9.88 -7.00 -0.14
N GLU A 387 10.72 -7.35 -1.12
CA GLU A 387 10.71 -6.80 -2.48
C GLU A 387 9.38 -7.07 -3.18
N ASP A 388 8.77 -8.25 -2.95
CA ASP A 388 7.44 -8.57 -3.48
C ASP A 388 6.35 -7.67 -2.87
N SER A 389 6.44 -7.43 -1.56
CA SER A 389 5.51 -6.57 -0.84
C SER A 389 5.62 -5.10 -1.27
N VAL A 390 6.85 -4.62 -1.52
CA VAL A 390 7.10 -3.27 -2.03
C VAL A 390 6.57 -3.11 -3.45
N LEU A 391 6.82 -4.10 -4.32
CA LEU A 391 6.29 -4.09 -5.69
C LEU A 391 4.77 -4.17 -5.70
N LEU A 392 4.15 -4.92 -4.78
CA LEU A 392 2.71 -4.96 -4.60
C LEU A 392 2.15 -3.58 -4.20
N GLU A 393 2.74 -2.89 -3.22
CA GLU A 393 2.32 -1.52 -2.88
C GLU A 393 2.48 -0.59 -4.09
N GLU A 394 3.63 -0.60 -4.76
CA GLU A 394 3.92 0.26 -5.90
C GLU A 394 2.91 0.03 -7.04
N VAL A 395 2.60 -1.22 -7.38
CA VAL A 395 1.63 -1.49 -8.45
C VAL A 395 0.23 -1.06 -8.05
N VAL A 396 -0.20 -1.32 -6.81
CA VAL A 396 -1.53 -0.91 -6.32
C VAL A 396 -1.68 0.61 -6.33
N GLU A 397 -0.65 1.36 -5.94
CA GLU A 397 -0.63 2.83 -6.05
C GLU A 397 -0.80 3.32 -7.50
N ASN A 398 -0.50 2.49 -8.50
CA ASN A 398 -0.65 2.80 -9.92
C ASN A 398 -1.92 2.18 -10.56
N THR A 399 -2.74 1.42 -9.83
CA THR A 399 -3.99 0.82 -10.34
C THR A 399 -5.23 1.61 -9.93
N ILE A 400 -5.26 2.22 -8.74
CA ILE A 400 -6.45 2.93 -8.25
C ILE A 400 -6.89 3.98 -9.27
N THR A 401 -8.16 3.85 -9.70
CA THR A 401 -8.70 4.63 -10.82
C THR A 401 -9.90 5.44 -10.35
N VAL A 402 -9.79 6.76 -10.44
CA VAL A 402 -10.94 7.65 -10.20
C VAL A 402 -11.68 7.80 -11.52
N VAL A 403 -12.89 7.26 -11.63
CA VAL A 403 -13.64 7.19 -12.90
C VAL A 403 -14.69 8.29 -13.03
N LYS A 404 -14.93 9.02 -11.94
CA LYS A 404 -15.80 10.20 -11.87
C LYS A 404 -15.32 11.10 -10.73
N ASN A 405 -15.24 12.41 -10.95
CA ASN A 405 -14.82 13.38 -9.94
C ASN A 405 -15.47 14.76 -10.17
N ASP A 406 -16.78 14.85 -9.99
CA ASP A 406 -17.50 16.11 -10.15
C ASP A 406 -17.11 17.09 -9.04
N LEU A 407 -17.19 18.38 -9.36
CA LEU A 407 -16.88 19.49 -8.44
C LEU A 407 -15.45 19.45 -7.88
N ASN A 408 -14.55 18.65 -8.46
CA ASN A 408 -13.22 18.36 -7.91
C ASN A 408 -13.28 17.93 -6.43
N LEU A 409 -14.23 17.06 -6.09
CA LEU A 409 -14.43 16.56 -4.73
C LEU A 409 -13.20 15.79 -4.20
N LEU A 410 -12.54 15.02 -5.07
CA LEU A 410 -11.28 14.35 -4.80
C LEU A 410 -10.08 15.19 -5.29
N PRO A 411 -8.99 15.29 -4.49
CA PRO A 411 -8.88 14.79 -3.12
C PRO A 411 -9.68 15.67 -2.15
N VAL A 412 -10.18 15.09 -1.04
CA VAL A 412 -11.03 15.79 -0.09
C VAL A 412 -10.25 16.87 0.68
N LYS A 413 -10.57 18.14 0.37
CA LYS A 413 -10.01 19.36 0.99
C LYS A 413 -10.98 20.02 1.98
N ASN A 414 -10.50 21.05 2.68
CA ASN A 414 -11.28 21.89 3.60
C ASN A 414 -12.00 21.04 4.67
N LEU A 415 -11.24 20.21 5.37
CA LEU A 415 -11.74 19.20 6.31
C LEU A 415 -12.60 19.81 7.43
N GLU A 416 -12.31 21.06 7.81
CA GLU A 416 -13.07 21.83 8.79
C GLU A 416 -14.55 22.00 8.42
N ASN A 417 -14.88 21.91 7.14
CA ASN A 417 -16.24 22.06 6.60
C ASN A 417 -16.91 20.71 6.28
N LYS A 418 -16.23 19.58 6.54
CA LYS A 418 -16.72 18.24 6.20
C LYS A 418 -17.19 17.51 7.46
N LYS A 419 -18.41 16.98 7.39
CA LYS A 419 -18.92 15.97 8.33
C LYS A 419 -19.08 14.69 7.53
N ILE A 420 -18.14 13.76 7.73
CA ILE A 420 -17.98 12.57 6.88
C ILE A 420 -18.57 11.34 7.57
N ALA A 421 -19.52 10.69 6.90
CA ALA A 421 -19.97 9.36 7.26
C ALA A 421 -19.32 8.33 6.33
N TYR A 422 -19.05 7.13 6.87
CA TYR A 422 -18.71 5.95 6.11
C TYR A 422 -19.88 4.95 6.19
N VAL A 423 -20.28 4.40 5.06
CA VAL A 423 -21.31 3.37 4.96
C VAL A 423 -20.71 2.17 4.24
N LYS A 424 -20.67 1.02 4.92
CA LYS A 424 -20.20 -0.25 4.35
C LYS A 424 -21.32 -0.91 3.53
N PHE A 425 -21.05 -1.17 2.25
CA PHE A 425 -21.84 -2.04 1.38
C PHE A 425 -21.02 -3.30 1.04
N GLY A 426 -21.70 -4.31 0.50
CA GLY A 426 -21.13 -5.60 0.15
C GLY A 426 -21.09 -6.59 1.33
N ASP A 427 -20.53 -7.76 1.06
CA ASP A 427 -20.52 -8.93 1.94
C ASP A 427 -19.14 -9.26 2.54
N ASP A 428 -18.13 -8.43 2.28
CA ASP A 428 -16.77 -8.60 2.80
C ASP A 428 -16.34 -7.41 3.70
N GLU A 429 -15.23 -7.52 4.39
CA GLU A 429 -14.77 -6.54 5.37
C GLU A 429 -14.22 -5.26 4.73
N GLY A 430 -14.50 -4.13 5.38
CA GLY A 430 -14.03 -2.78 4.98
C GLY A 430 -13.32 -2.03 6.11
N SER A 431 -12.88 -2.76 7.15
CA SER A 431 -12.33 -2.18 8.37
C SER A 431 -10.97 -1.52 8.14
N ASP A 432 -10.11 -2.10 7.29
CA ASP A 432 -8.82 -1.50 6.91
C ASP A 432 -9.03 -0.16 6.17
N PHE A 433 -10.01 -0.10 5.27
CA PHE A 433 -10.39 1.13 4.57
C PHE A 433 -10.84 2.21 5.56
N LEU A 434 -11.80 1.88 6.44
CA LEU A 434 -12.32 2.80 7.45
C LEU A 434 -11.22 3.29 8.41
N ASN A 435 -10.34 2.39 8.86
CA ASN A 435 -9.24 2.73 9.75
C ASN A 435 -8.25 3.69 9.06
N MET A 436 -7.95 3.46 7.78
CA MET A 436 -7.11 4.37 7.02
C MET A 436 -7.78 5.73 6.75
N LEU A 437 -9.10 5.78 6.49
CA LEU A 437 -9.84 7.04 6.38
C LEU A 437 -9.73 7.87 7.67
N LYS A 438 -9.83 7.23 8.83
CA LYS A 438 -9.72 7.86 10.17
C LYS A 438 -8.33 8.46 10.45
N ASN A 439 -7.28 7.99 9.76
CA ASN A 439 -5.95 8.58 9.89
C ASN A 439 -5.91 10.04 9.37
N TYR A 440 -6.79 10.40 8.43
CA TYR A 440 -6.81 11.74 7.84
C TYR A 440 -7.73 12.70 8.57
N THR A 441 -8.96 12.27 8.88
CA THR A 441 -9.91 13.09 9.63
C THR A 441 -10.94 12.24 10.37
N LYS A 442 -11.83 12.86 11.15
CA LYS A 442 -12.95 12.18 11.79
C LYS A 442 -13.91 11.66 10.73
N VAL A 443 -14.02 10.33 10.66
CA VAL A 443 -14.98 9.60 9.83
C VAL A 443 -15.79 8.67 10.72
N ASN A 444 -17.11 8.83 10.69
CA ASN A 444 -18.03 8.04 11.51
C ASN A 444 -18.63 6.92 10.67
N GLU A 445 -18.46 5.67 11.09
CA GLU A 445 -19.21 4.57 10.51
C GLU A 445 -20.70 4.71 10.87
N VAL A 446 -21.56 4.61 9.87
CA VAL A 446 -23.00 4.75 10.01
C VAL A 446 -23.67 3.57 9.33
N SER A 447 -24.57 2.92 10.06
CA SER A 447 -25.39 1.82 9.58
C SER A 447 -26.87 2.04 9.95
N GLY A 448 -27.74 1.24 9.35
CA GLY A 448 -29.17 1.22 9.64
C GLY A 448 -29.74 -0.13 9.23
N THR A 449 -30.72 -0.63 9.98
CA THR A 449 -31.43 -1.88 9.63
C THR A 449 -32.40 -1.66 8.46
N THR A 450 -32.98 -0.45 8.38
CA THR A 450 -33.84 0.02 7.30
C THR A 450 -33.24 1.26 6.62
N LEU A 451 -33.71 1.56 5.41
CA LEU A 451 -33.29 2.75 4.66
C LEU A 451 -33.60 4.03 5.44
N ASP A 452 -34.79 4.15 6.02
CA ASP A 452 -35.18 5.36 6.77
C ASP A 452 -34.28 5.59 7.98
N THR A 453 -33.94 4.52 8.70
CA THR A 453 -33.00 4.58 9.83
C THR A 453 -31.62 5.03 9.36
N LEU A 454 -31.13 4.48 8.25
CA LEU A 454 -29.85 4.88 7.66
C LEU A 454 -29.86 6.36 7.27
N LEU A 455 -30.89 6.83 6.55
CA LEU A 455 -31.00 8.22 6.13
C LEU A 455 -31.15 9.19 7.31
N MET A 456 -31.87 8.78 8.36
CA MET A 456 -31.98 9.53 9.61
C MET A 456 -30.62 9.68 10.29
N ASN A 457 -29.85 8.59 10.39
CA ASN A 457 -28.50 8.61 10.96
C ASN A 457 -27.52 9.43 10.10
N LEU A 458 -27.73 9.49 8.79
CA LEU A 458 -26.93 10.29 7.86
C LEU A 458 -27.31 11.79 7.83
N LYS A 459 -28.37 12.21 8.53
CA LYS A 459 -28.91 13.59 8.46
C LYS A 459 -27.85 14.66 8.73
N SER A 460 -27.00 14.46 9.75
CA SER A 460 -26.00 15.43 10.20
C SER A 460 -24.72 15.49 9.35
N TYR A 461 -24.54 14.57 8.41
CA TYR A 461 -23.35 14.46 7.55
C TYR A 461 -23.59 15.15 6.21
N ASN A 462 -22.55 15.75 5.63
CA ASN A 462 -22.62 16.41 4.32
C ASN A 462 -21.81 15.70 3.23
N LEU A 463 -20.95 14.76 3.62
CA LEU A 463 -20.20 13.88 2.73
C LEU A 463 -20.36 12.44 3.21
N VAL A 464 -20.72 11.54 2.31
CA VAL A 464 -20.84 10.11 2.60
C VAL A 464 -19.84 9.35 1.72
N VAL A 465 -18.94 8.61 2.35
CA VAL A 465 -18.06 7.66 1.67
C VAL A 465 -18.73 6.29 1.76
N ILE A 466 -19.04 5.69 0.62
CA ILE A 466 -19.61 4.35 0.53
C ILE A 466 -18.51 3.42 0.04
N GLY A 467 -18.09 2.47 0.86
CA GLY A 467 -17.20 1.40 0.44
C GLY A 467 -18.01 0.18 0.03
N PHE A 468 -17.87 -0.28 -1.21
CA PHE A 468 -18.49 -1.50 -1.71
C PHE A 468 -17.48 -2.64 -1.71
N HIS A 469 -17.60 -3.54 -0.74
CA HIS A 469 -16.61 -4.56 -0.42
C HIS A 469 -17.09 -5.96 -0.82
N LYS A 470 -16.43 -6.58 -1.80
CA LYS A 470 -16.72 -7.95 -2.27
C LYS A 470 -15.50 -8.85 -2.09
N SER A 471 -15.77 -10.14 -1.89
CA SER A 471 -14.72 -11.13 -1.68
C SER A 471 -13.69 -11.14 -2.82
N ASN A 472 -12.42 -11.07 -2.46
CA ASN A 472 -11.28 -11.23 -3.37
C ASN A 472 -10.56 -12.59 -3.20
N GLU A 473 -11.20 -13.58 -2.57
CA GLU A 473 -10.63 -14.92 -2.33
C GLU A 473 -10.26 -15.64 -3.63
N SER A 474 -11.09 -15.48 -4.66
CA SER A 474 -10.79 -15.94 -6.00
C SER A 474 -11.40 -14.98 -7.01
N PRO A 475 -10.92 -14.98 -8.26
CA PRO A 475 -11.40 -13.99 -9.20
C PRO A 475 -12.78 -14.37 -9.77
N TRP A 476 -13.33 -15.53 -9.42
CA TRP A 476 -14.65 -16.00 -9.88
C TRP A 476 -15.75 -15.71 -8.84
N LYS A 477 -15.39 -15.10 -7.71
CA LYS A 477 -16.38 -14.63 -6.72
C LYS A 477 -17.31 -13.58 -7.33
N ASP A 478 -18.51 -13.52 -6.77
CA ASP A 478 -19.53 -12.56 -7.18
C ASP A 478 -19.09 -11.12 -6.87
N TYR A 479 -19.47 -10.20 -7.74
CA TYR A 479 -19.08 -8.79 -7.71
C TYR A 479 -20.28 -7.84 -7.81
N LYS A 480 -21.49 -8.37 -7.98
CA LYS A 480 -22.69 -7.59 -8.30
C LYS A 480 -23.26 -6.88 -7.06
N PHE A 481 -23.92 -5.75 -7.28
CA PHE A 481 -24.72 -5.08 -6.26
C PHE A 481 -26.05 -5.81 -6.06
N THR A 482 -26.51 -5.90 -4.82
CA THR A 482 -27.89 -6.31 -4.53
C THR A 482 -28.88 -5.21 -4.87
N ASP A 483 -30.15 -5.55 -5.11
CA ASP A 483 -31.22 -4.56 -5.34
C ASP A 483 -31.39 -3.59 -4.16
N LYS A 484 -31.24 -4.10 -2.94
CA LYS A 484 -31.25 -3.29 -1.71
C LYS A 484 -30.16 -2.22 -1.74
N GLU A 485 -28.93 -2.60 -2.05
CA GLU A 485 -27.79 -1.67 -2.09
C GLU A 485 -27.96 -0.62 -3.19
N LYS A 486 -28.47 -1.00 -4.37
CA LYS A 486 -28.76 -0.04 -5.45
C LYS A 486 -29.77 1.02 -5.01
N VAL A 487 -30.87 0.60 -4.39
CA VAL A 487 -31.90 1.52 -3.86
C VAL A 487 -31.28 2.45 -2.80
N TRP A 488 -30.51 1.89 -1.87
CA TRP A 488 -29.89 2.69 -0.80
C TRP A 488 -28.87 3.69 -1.36
N LEU A 489 -28.03 3.27 -2.31
CA LEU A 489 -27.08 4.15 -2.98
C LEU A 489 -27.79 5.35 -3.62
N TYR A 490 -28.85 5.12 -4.39
CA TYR A 490 -29.58 6.19 -5.06
C TYR A 490 -30.25 7.16 -4.08
N GLU A 491 -30.83 6.66 -2.98
CA GLU A 491 -31.50 7.49 -1.99
C GLU A 491 -30.52 8.32 -1.15
N ILE A 492 -29.33 7.79 -0.86
CA ILE A 492 -28.25 8.55 -0.25
C ILE A 492 -27.74 9.63 -1.21
N ALA A 493 -27.44 9.24 -2.45
CA ALA A 493 -26.92 10.12 -3.51
C ALA A 493 -27.87 11.28 -3.86
N ARG A 494 -29.19 11.10 -3.71
CA ARG A 494 -30.17 12.19 -3.88
C ARG A 494 -30.07 13.30 -2.83
N LYS A 495 -29.51 13.02 -1.65
CA LYS A 495 -29.58 13.90 -0.48
C LYS A 495 -28.21 14.36 0.03
N LYS A 496 -27.13 13.72 -0.41
CA LYS A 496 -25.78 13.87 0.13
C LYS A 496 -24.76 13.84 -1.00
N ASN A 497 -23.62 14.50 -0.79
CA ASN A 497 -22.47 14.29 -1.66
C ASN A 497 -21.89 12.90 -1.36
N VAL A 498 -21.70 12.07 -2.37
CA VAL A 498 -21.26 10.68 -2.27
C VAL A 498 -19.92 10.47 -2.97
N ILE A 499 -19.01 9.81 -2.26
CA ILE A 499 -17.86 9.13 -2.83
C ILE A 499 -18.16 7.63 -2.77
N LEU A 500 -18.32 6.99 -3.92
CA LEU A 500 -18.43 5.53 -4.02
C LEU A 500 -17.05 4.94 -4.31
N ASP A 501 -16.56 4.05 -3.46
CA ASP A 501 -15.33 3.30 -3.67
C ASP A 501 -15.62 1.82 -3.87
N VAL A 502 -15.20 1.28 -5.01
CA VAL A 502 -15.54 -0.07 -5.48
C VAL A 502 -14.34 -0.99 -5.29
N PHE A 503 -14.40 -1.83 -4.26
CA PHE A 503 -13.44 -2.91 -3.99
C PHE A 503 -13.91 -4.22 -4.64
N ALA A 504 -14.24 -4.14 -5.92
CA ALA A 504 -14.72 -5.23 -6.75
C ALA A 504 -14.31 -4.97 -8.21
N LYS A 505 -14.60 -5.94 -9.10
CA LYS A 505 -14.38 -5.77 -10.54
C LYS A 505 -15.11 -4.54 -11.06
N PRO A 506 -14.57 -3.79 -12.05
CA PRO A 506 -15.23 -2.62 -12.62
C PRO A 506 -16.65 -2.89 -13.15
N TYR A 507 -16.94 -4.14 -13.55
CA TYR A 507 -18.25 -4.56 -14.03
C TYR A 507 -19.39 -4.43 -13.02
N SER A 508 -19.10 -4.31 -11.72
CA SER A 508 -20.14 -4.01 -10.72
C SER A 508 -20.88 -2.69 -11.03
N LEU A 509 -20.22 -1.75 -11.70
CA LEU A 509 -20.83 -0.48 -12.10
C LEU A 509 -21.84 -0.62 -13.25
N LEU A 510 -21.87 -1.75 -13.97
CA LEU A 510 -22.88 -2.04 -15.00
C LEU A 510 -24.27 -2.25 -14.37
N ASP A 511 -24.33 -2.66 -13.10
CA ASP A 511 -25.60 -2.83 -12.36
C ASP A 511 -26.31 -1.50 -12.08
N LEU A 512 -25.58 -0.38 -12.16
CA LEU A 512 -26.10 0.95 -11.88
C LEU A 512 -26.78 1.54 -13.12
N GLN A 513 -28.07 1.86 -13.01
CA GLN A 513 -28.84 2.48 -14.11
C GLN A 513 -28.39 3.91 -14.41
N THR A 514 -27.92 4.61 -13.37
CA THR A 514 -27.43 5.98 -13.45
C THR A 514 -26.38 6.24 -12.37
N ILE A 515 -25.46 7.15 -12.68
CA ILE A 515 -24.40 7.63 -11.78
C ILE A 515 -24.45 9.16 -11.59
N THR A 516 -25.50 9.82 -12.08
CA THR A 516 -25.57 11.29 -12.16
C THR A 516 -25.40 11.96 -10.80
N ASN A 517 -26.01 11.40 -9.75
CA ASN A 517 -25.99 11.99 -8.40
C ASN A 517 -24.85 11.45 -7.51
N ILE A 518 -23.90 10.70 -8.08
CA ILE A 518 -22.74 10.22 -7.33
C ILE A 518 -21.57 11.11 -7.70
N GLU A 519 -21.13 12.03 -6.83
CA GLU A 519 -20.13 13.05 -7.15
C GLU A 519 -18.79 12.43 -7.54
N SER A 520 -18.34 11.38 -6.85
CA SER A 520 -17.09 10.70 -7.17
C SER A 520 -17.22 9.19 -7.11
N ILE A 521 -16.54 8.52 -8.05
CA ILE A 521 -16.46 7.07 -8.10
C ILE A 521 -14.99 6.68 -8.22
N VAL A 522 -14.53 5.84 -7.29
CA VAL A 522 -13.20 5.25 -7.26
C VAL A 522 -13.35 3.75 -7.52
N VAL A 523 -12.52 3.21 -8.41
CA VAL A 523 -12.43 1.78 -8.67
C VAL A 523 -11.10 1.29 -8.11
N SER A 524 -11.22 0.47 -7.07
CA SER A 524 -10.11 -0.10 -6.30
C SER A 524 -9.90 -1.58 -6.60
N TYR A 525 -10.70 -2.19 -7.49
CA TYR A 525 -10.54 -3.52 -8.09
C TYR A 525 -10.64 -4.74 -7.15
N GLN A 526 -9.84 -4.77 -6.08
CA GLN A 526 -9.72 -5.90 -5.15
C GLN A 526 -9.85 -5.42 -3.69
N ASN A 527 -10.31 -6.30 -2.81
CA ASN A 527 -10.65 -5.93 -1.42
C ASN A 527 -9.56 -6.22 -0.38
N SER A 528 -8.36 -6.65 -0.76
CA SER A 528 -7.28 -6.89 0.21
C SER A 528 -6.87 -5.59 0.92
N LYS A 529 -6.30 -5.72 2.12
CA LYS A 529 -5.81 -4.62 2.96
C LYS A 529 -5.05 -3.53 2.19
N VAL A 530 -4.09 -3.90 1.33
CA VAL A 530 -3.30 -2.92 0.57
C VAL A 530 -4.17 -2.05 -0.34
N PHE A 531 -5.17 -2.60 -1.02
CA PHE A 531 -6.07 -1.81 -1.87
C PHE A 531 -6.96 -0.89 -1.05
N GLN A 532 -7.51 -1.39 0.06
CA GLN A 532 -8.29 -0.60 1.01
C GLN A 532 -7.49 0.59 1.53
N GLU A 533 -6.28 0.35 2.04
CA GLU A 533 -5.42 1.39 2.58
C GLU A 533 -5.00 2.40 1.51
N LYS A 534 -4.54 1.96 0.33
CA LYS A 534 -4.08 2.87 -0.72
C LYS A 534 -5.23 3.71 -1.30
N SER A 535 -6.43 3.15 -1.42
CA SER A 535 -7.59 3.93 -1.89
C SER A 535 -7.99 5.05 -0.92
N ALA A 536 -8.03 4.77 0.38
CA ALA A 536 -8.30 5.81 1.39
C ALA A 536 -7.27 6.95 1.33
N GLN A 537 -5.99 6.63 1.04
CA GLN A 537 -4.94 7.63 0.85
C GLN A 537 -5.13 8.44 -0.43
N VAL A 538 -5.65 7.86 -1.52
CA VAL A 538 -6.02 8.60 -2.73
C VAL A 538 -7.18 9.57 -2.46
N ILE A 539 -8.23 9.11 -1.76
CA ILE A 539 -9.40 9.94 -1.43
C ILE A 539 -9.01 11.23 -0.70
N PHE A 540 -8.06 11.13 0.23
CA PHE A 540 -7.58 12.27 1.00
C PHE A 540 -6.31 12.94 0.42
N GLY A 541 -5.82 12.48 -0.72
CA GLY A 541 -4.67 13.04 -1.43
C GLY A 541 -3.35 12.91 -0.68
N GLY A 542 -3.18 11.86 0.12
CA GLY A 542 -1.86 11.35 0.51
C GLY A 542 -1.14 10.73 -0.69
N LEU A 543 -1.90 10.04 -1.55
CA LEU A 543 -1.43 9.47 -2.81
C LEU A 543 -2.13 10.12 -4.02
N SER A 544 -1.53 9.93 -5.20
CA SER A 544 -2.14 10.33 -6.48
C SER A 544 -2.94 9.16 -7.06
N ALA A 545 -4.01 9.43 -7.81
CA ALA A 545 -4.68 8.42 -8.64
C ALA A 545 -4.10 8.45 -10.05
N LYS A 546 -3.67 7.29 -10.57
CA LYS A 546 -2.96 7.18 -11.85
C LYS A 546 -3.57 6.17 -12.81
N GLY A 547 -4.45 5.30 -12.30
CA GLY A 547 -5.01 4.20 -13.09
C GLY A 547 -5.94 4.70 -14.20
N LYS A 548 -6.12 3.84 -15.21
CA LYS A 548 -7.11 4.00 -16.28
C LYS A 548 -7.93 2.73 -16.35
N LEU A 549 -9.23 2.83 -16.59
CA LEU A 549 -10.04 1.63 -16.68
C LEU A 549 -9.59 0.72 -17.84
N PRO A 550 -9.35 -0.58 -17.57
CA PRO A 550 -8.98 -1.55 -18.60
C PRO A 550 -10.20 -2.10 -19.36
N VAL A 551 -11.41 -1.82 -18.87
CA VAL A 551 -12.68 -2.30 -19.40
C VAL A 551 -13.75 -1.21 -19.30
N THR A 552 -14.78 -1.30 -20.12
CA THR A 552 -15.97 -0.46 -19.99
C THR A 552 -16.74 -0.86 -18.75
N ALA A 553 -16.88 0.06 -17.80
CA ALA A 553 -17.51 -0.20 -16.50
C ALA A 553 -18.98 0.26 -16.45
N HIS A 554 -19.36 1.22 -17.30
CA HIS A 554 -20.73 1.73 -17.40
C HIS A 554 -20.87 2.50 -18.73
N LYS A 555 -22.09 2.68 -19.26
CA LYS A 555 -22.34 3.43 -20.53
C LYS A 555 -21.76 4.86 -20.55
N LYS A 556 -21.59 5.48 -19.38
CA LYS A 556 -20.97 6.82 -19.19
C LYS A 556 -19.51 6.75 -18.70
N ILE A 557 -18.99 5.55 -18.48
CA ILE A 557 -17.64 5.28 -18.00
C ILE A 557 -17.03 4.23 -18.94
N PRO A 558 -16.66 4.63 -20.17
CA PRO A 558 -16.01 3.73 -21.13
C PRO A 558 -14.62 3.31 -20.65
N ILE A 559 -14.06 2.32 -21.32
CA ILE A 559 -12.63 1.98 -21.21
C ILE A 559 -11.73 3.22 -21.31
N ASN A 560 -10.55 3.17 -20.69
CA ASN A 560 -9.57 4.24 -20.58
C ASN A 560 -10.03 5.47 -19.77
N THR A 561 -11.22 5.44 -19.18
CA THR A 561 -11.62 6.48 -18.22
C THR A 561 -10.75 6.42 -16.97
N GLY A 562 -10.26 7.58 -16.54
CA GLY A 562 -9.56 7.77 -15.27
C GLY A 562 -9.14 9.22 -15.13
N PHE A 563 -9.51 9.88 -14.04
CA PHE A 563 -9.15 11.26 -13.72
C PHE A 563 -7.82 11.27 -12.97
N ASP A 564 -6.90 12.13 -13.41
CA ASP A 564 -5.63 12.32 -12.72
C ASP A 564 -5.88 13.11 -11.42
N ILE A 565 -5.69 12.45 -10.27
CA ILE A 565 -5.75 13.08 -8.96
C ILE A 565 -4.34 13.26 -8.44
N THR A 566 -3.94 14.48 -8.13
CA THR A 566 -2.61 14.76 -7.59
C THR A 566 -2.61 14.69 -6.06
N SER A 567 -1.54 14.13 -5.51
CA SER A 567 -1.28 14.22 -4.07
C SER A 567 -1.17 15.68 -3.66
N ILE A 568 -1.76 16.01 -2.51
CA ILE A 568 -1.76 17.36 -1.92
C ILE A 568 -0.81 17.46 -0.73
N SER A 569 0.21 16.59 -0.70
CA SER A 569 1.25 16.52 0.33
C SER A 569 0.68 16.33 1.74
N ARG A 570 -0.29 15.42 1.88
CA ARG A 570 -0.59 14.81 3.19
C ARG A 570 0.36 13.64 3.43
N LEU A 571 0.46 13.23 4.69
CA LEU A 571 1.12 11.98 5.03
C LEU A 571 0.48 10.83 4.26
N SER A 572 1.29 10.06 3.55
CA SER A 572 0.95 8.73 3.04
C SER A 572 1.37 7.65 4.04
N TYR A 573 1.01 6.40 3.80
CA TYR A 573 1.26 5.26 4.69
C TYR A 573 1.69 4.05 3.86
N GLY A 574 2.73 3.34 4.29
CA GLY A 574 3.22 2.16 3.59
C GLY A 574 4.51 1.60 4.19
N LEU A 575 5.21 0.79 3.40
CA LEU A 575 6.39 0.05 3.87
C LEU A 575 7.65 0.94 4.01
N PRO A 576 8.52 0.67 5.02
CA PRO A 576 9.83 1.32 5.18
C PRO A 576 10.69 1.32 3.90
N GLU A 577 10.73 0.20 3.20
CA GLU A 577 11.58 -0.01 2.03
C GLU A 577 11.22 0.94 0.89
N SER A 578 9.93 1.32 0.78
CA SER A 578 9.45 2.25 -0.24
C SER A 578 10.02 3.67 -0.12
N VAL A 579 10.68 3.98 1.01
CA VAL A 579 11.39 5.24 1.25
C VAL A 579 12.83 5.02 1.68
N GLY A 580 13.42 3.88 1.30
CA GLY A 580 14.84 3.57 1.52
C GLY A 580 15.18 3.28 2.98
N VAL A 581 14.28 2.63 3.72
CA VAL A 581 14.49 2.22 5.12
C VAL A 581 14.35 0.70 5.25
N ASP A 582 15.27 0.08 5.96
CA ASP A 582 15.28 -1.36 6.27
C ASP A 582 14.28 -1.67 7.41
N SER A 583 13.20 -2.39 7.11
CA SER A 583 12.19 -2.75 8.11
C SER A 583 12.74 -3.64 9.24
N LYS A 584 13.73 -4.50 8.97
CA LYS A 584 14.34 -5.38 9.98
C LYS A 584 15.20 -4.58 10.96
N LYS A 585 15.96 -3.59 10.47
CA LYS A 585 16.72 -2.67 11.34
C LYS A 585 15.77 -1.75 12.12
N LEU A 586 14.75 -1.20 11.45
CA LEU A 586 13.76 -0.33 12.08
C LEU A 586 12.97 -1.05 13.17
N ALA A 587 12.70 -2.36 13.00
CA ALA A 587 12.02 -3.18 14.00
C ALA A 587 12.77 -3.29 15.34
N LYS A 588 14.06 -2.92 15.42
CA LYS A 588 14.79 -2.83 16.71
C LYS A 588 14.16 -1.82 17.67
N ILE A 589 13.39 -0.84 17.17
CA ILE A 589 12.57 0.06 17.99
C ILE A 589 11.62 -0.73 18.89
N ASP A 590 11.05 -1.85 18.41
CA ASP A 590 10.14 -2.69 19.20
C ASP A 590 10.83 -3.22 20.46
N SER A 591 12.10 -3.62 20.36
CA SER A 591 12.87 -4.12 21.51
C SER A 591 13.15 -3.01 22.53
N VAL A 592 13.50 -1.81 22.08
CA VAL A 592 13.71 -0.66 22.97
C VAL A 592 12.39 -0.23 23.64
N ALA A 593 11.29 -0.23 22.89
CA ALA A 593 9.97 0.08 23.42
C ALA A 593 9.52 -0.95 24.48
N LYS A 594 9.69 -2.26 24.21
CA LYS A 594 9.42 -3.32 25.19
C LYS A 594 10.28 -3.16 26.44
N LEU A 595 11.58 -2.93 26.29
CA LEU A 595 12.50 -2.67 27.41
C LEU A 595 12.04 -1.49 28.27
N THR A 596 11.54 -0.43 27.62
CA THR A 596 11.04 0.78 28.29
C THR A 596 9.82 0.47 29.17
N ILE A 597 8.92 -0.40 28.71
CA ILE A 597 7.78 -0.89 29.50
C ILE A 597 8.27 -1.80 30.65
N ASP A 598 9.09 -2.79 30.33
CA ASP A 598 9.53 -3.83 31.28
C ASP A 598 10.38 -3.26 32.42
N LYS A 599 11.15 -2.20 32.15
CA LYS A 599 11.97 -1.51 33.15
C LYS A 599 11.24 -0.37 33.87
N ILE A 600 9.92 -0.28 33.71
CA ILE A 600 9.07 0.68 34.42
C ILE A 600 9.55 2.12 34.15
N MET A 601 9.92 2.41 32.90
CA MET A 601 10.34 3.75 32.48
C MET A 601 9.14 4.59 32.02
N ALA A 602 8.13 3.93 31.43
CA ALA A 602 6.81 4.48 31.17
C ALA A 602 5.76 3.34 31.16
N PRO A 603 4.50 3.58 31.59
CA PRO A 603 3.44 2.58 31.50
C PRO A 603 3.02 2.24 30.06
N GLY A 604 2.96 3.25 29.19
CA GLY A 604 2.52 3.11 27.82
C GLY A 604 3.12 4.19 26.91
N MET A 605 3.14 3.90 25.62
CA MET A 605 3.65 4.84 24.61
C MET A 605 3.05 4.62 23.22
N GLN A 606 3.10 5.69 22.41
CA GLN A 606 2.88 5.67 20.96
C GLN A 606 4.14 6.15 20.26
N ILE A 607 4.56 5.46 19.21
CA ILE A 607 5.75 5.79 18.44
C ILE A 607 5.39 5.83 16.96
N LEU A 608 5.70 6.94 16.29
CA LEU A 608 5.47 7.13 14.87
C LEU A 608 6.73 7.68 14.18
N VAL A 609 7.09 7.07 13.05
CA VAL A 609 8.17 7.53 12.16
C VAL A 609 7.61 7.70 10.76
N ALA A 610 7.81 8.88 10.20
CA ALA A 610 7.57 9.17 8.79
C ALA A 610 8.87 9.60 8.12
N ARG A 611 9.06 9.19 6.87
CA ARG A 611 10.18 9.64 6.02
C ARG A 611 9.64 9.96 4.62
N LYS A 612 10.11 11.04 4.01
CA LYS A 612 9.65 11.50 2.68
C LYS A 612 8.13 11.65 2.60
N GLY A 613 7.51 12.13 3.68
CA GLY A 613 6.06 12.28 3.79
C GLY A 613 5.27 10.96 3.85
N LYS A 614 5.91 9.81 4.05
CA LYS A 614 5.27 8.50 4.24
C LYS A 614 5.50 7.98 5.66
N VAL A 615 4.42 7.66 6.38
CA VAL A 615 4.46 6.97 7.68
C VAL A 615 4.84 5.51 7.44
N ILE A 616 5.96 5.10 8.01
CA ILE A 616 6.58 3.78 7.82
C ILE A 616 6.68 2.97 9.12
N TYR A 617 6.41 3.62 10.26
CA TYR A 617 6.31 2.97 11.55
C TYR A 617 5.24 3.71 12.37
N ASN A 618 4.27 2.98 12.90
CA ASN A 618 3.22 3.53 13.76
C ASN A 618 2.74 2.42 14.71
N LYS A 619 3.30 2.36 15.91
CA LYS A 619 3.01 1.29 16.88
C LYS A 619 2.76 1.84 18.28
N ASN A 620 1.95 1.11 19.03
CA ASN A 620 1.60 1.39 20.41
C ASN A 620 2.16 0.29 21.32
N PHE A 621 2.59 0.66 22.52
CA PHE A 621 3.15 -0.27 23.50
C PHE A 621 2.60 0.01 24.89
N GLY A 622 2.56 -1.03 25.72
CA GLY A 622 2.18 -0.92 27.12
C GLY A 622 0.69 -0.62 27.35
N ARG A 623 0.41 -0.06 28.53
CA ARG A 623 -0.95 0.16 29.06
C ARG A 623 -1.03 1.55 29.70
N TYR A 624 -2.23 1.96 30.07
CA TYR A 624 -2.45 3.24 30.74
C TYR A 624 -1.73 3.33 32.09
N ARG A 625 -1.58 2.19 32.79
CA ARG A 625 -0.98 2.08 34.12
C ARG A 625 -0.03 0.89 34.14
N TYR A 626 0.92 0.89 35.07
CA TYR A 626 1.75 -0.31 35.27
C TYR A 626 0.86 -1.50 35.68
N PHE A 627 1.13 -2.65 35.07
CA PHE A 627 0.53 -3.96 35.38
C PHE A 627 -1.00 -4.07 35.23
N SER A 628 -1.70 -3.00 34.82
CA SER A 628 -3.17 -2.94 34.81
C SER A 628 -3.71 -1.90 33.81
N GLY A 629 -5.03 -1.87 33.64
CA GLY A 629 -5.69 -0.88 32.80
C GLY A 629 -5.74 -1.24 31.30
N LYS A 630 -6.22 -0.29 30.50
CA LYS A 630 -6.40 -0.45 29.05
C LYS A 630 -5.05 -0.48 28.32
N THR A 631 -4.93 -1.31 27.28
CA THR A 631 -3.82 -1.25 26.31
C THR A 631 -3.88 0.05 25.53
N VAL A 632 -2.72 0.62 25.21
CA VAL A 632 -2.64 1.83 24.40
C VAL A 632 -3.10 1.55 22.97
N GLU A 633 -4.07 2.31 22.50
CA GLU A 633 -4.59 2.35 21.13
C GLU A 633 -4.13 3.61 20.41
N SER A 634 -4.19 3.61 19.07
CA SER A 634 -3.69 4.73 18.25
C SER A 634 -4.50 6.01 18.38
N ASP A 635 -5.73 5.92 18.90
CA ASP A 635 -6.64 7.04 19.10
C ASP A 635 -6.69 7.51 20.57
N ASP A 636 -5.86 6.93 21.44
CA ASP A 636 -5.66 7.43 22.80
C ASP A 636 -4.82 8.70 22.80
N VAL A 637 -5.16 9.65 23.67
CA VAL A 637 -4.49 10.94 23.78
C VAL A 637 -3.63 11.07 25.04
N TYR A 638 -2.44 11.62 24.87
CA TYR A 638 -1.44 11.86 25.91
C TYR A 638 -1.38 13.34 26.26
N ASP A 639 -1.09 13.65 27.53
CA ASP A 639 -0.70 15.00 27.94
C ASP A 639 0.64 15.38 27.30
N LEU A 640 0.67 16.49 26.57
CA LEU A 640 1.80 16.97 25.78
C LEU A 640 2.54 18.13 26.44
N ALA A 641 2.58 18.19 27.78
CA ALA A 641 3.28 19.23 28.52
C ALA A 641 4.67 19.56 27.90
N SER A 642 4.89 20.85 27.62
CA SER A 642 6.01 21.42 26.86
C SER A 642 6.03 21.22 25.34
N LEU A 643 5.47 20.16 24.76
CA LEU A 643 5.24 20.16 23.30
C LEU A 643 4.14 21.16 22.91
N THR A 644 3.23 21.51 23.83
CA THR A 644 2.23 22.58 23.66
C THR A 644 2.83 23.86 23.09
N LYS A 645 4.07 24.19 23.46
CA LYS A 645 4.80 25.37 22.95
C LYS A 645 4.85 25.39 21.43
N ILE A 646 5.38 24.32 20.83
CA ILE A 646 5.61 24.23 19.38
C ILE A 646 4.36 23.79 18.60
N LEU A 647 3.37 23.21 19.28
CA LEU A 647 2.13 22.72 18.66
C LEU A 647 0.96 23.69 18.75
N ALA A 648 0.97 24.64 19.71
CA ALA A 648 -0.11 25.60 19.92
C ALA A 648 0.37 27.06 19.89
N THR A 649 1.26 27.47 20.79
CA THR A 649 1.63 28.89 20.94
C THR A 649 2.49 29.40 19.79
N LEU A 650 3.54 28.65 19.44
CA LEU A 650 4.48 29.00 18.37
C LEU A 650 3.81 29.21 17.00
N PRO A 651 2.91 28.34 16.50
CA PRO A 651 2.25 28.58 15.22
C PRO A 651 1.41 29.87 15.22
N THR A 652 0.79 30.23 16.35
CA THR A 652 0.09 31.52 16.45
C THR A 652 1.07 32.70 16.42
N ILE A 653 2.21 32.60 17.10
CA ILE A 653 3.26 33.63 17.06
C ILE A 653 3.86 33.80 15.66
N MET A 654 4.14 32.70 14.95
CA MET A 654 4.57 32.74 13.55
C MET A 654 3.54 33.50 12.69
N LYS A 655 2.25 33.27 12.92
CA LYS A 655 1.19 33.97 12.18
C LYS A 655 1.12 35.46 12.50
N MET A 656 1.26 35.83 13.77
CA MET A 656 1.33 37.23 14.19
C MET A 656 2.54 37.94 13.56
N GLU A 657 3.67 37.24 13.43
CA GLU A 657 4.88 37.76 12.78
C GLU A 657 4.67 37.96 11.27
N GLU A 658 4.09 36.99 10.57
CA GLU A 658 3.72 37.12 9.14
C GLU A 658 2.76 38.28 8.89
N ASN A 659 1.81 38.47 9.80
CA ASN A 659 0.83 39.55 9.74
C ASN A 659 1.41 40.90 10.19
N LYS A 660 2.72 40.97 10.49
CA LYS A 660 3.44 42.16 10.94
C LYS A 660 2.90 42.76 12.24
N GLN A 661 2.21 41.97 13.06
CA GLN A 661 1.69 42.39 14.37
C GLN A 661 2.80 42.45 15.42
N ILE A 662 3.81 41.58 15.27
CA ILE A 662 5.04 41.54 16.08
C ILE A 662 6.22 41.17 15.18
N ASN A 663 7.43 41.40 15.68
CA ASN A 663 8.66 40.93 15.07
C ASN A 663 9.67 40.53 16.16
N PHE A 664 10.84 40.05 15.75
CA PHE A 664 11.86 39.54 16.67
C PHE A 664 12.44 40.60 17.61
N SER A 665 12.45 41.86 17.22
CA SER A 665 12.85 42.99 18.07
C SER A 665 11.73 43.52 18.96
N THR A 666 10.48 43.09 18.76
CA THR A 666 9.36 43.54 19.61
C THR A 666 9.62 43.21 21.07
N THR A 667 9.58 44.21 21.93
CA THR A 667 9.91 44.07 23.35
C THR A 667 8.67 43.80 24.21
N LEU A 668 8.89 43.27 25.42
CA LEU A 668 7.81 43.08 26.38
C LEU A 668 7.11 44.39 26.76
N SER A 669 7.81 45.53 26.81
CA SER A 669 7.14 46.82 27.06
C SER A 669 6.27 47.31 25.91
N GLU A 670 6.57 46.90 24.67
CA GLU A 670 5.71 47.19 23.52
C GLU A 670 4.46 46.31 23.53
N MET A 671 4.60 45.03 23.92
CA MET A 671 3.47 44.11 24.09
C MET A 671 2.58 44.48 25.29
N PHE A 672 3.20 44.92 26.39
CA PHE A 672 2.59 45.23 27.67
C PHE A 672 3.15 46.56 28.22
N PRO A 673 2.49 47.70 27.93
CA PRO A 673 2.94 49.01 28.39
C PRO A 673 3.17 49.12 29.90
N GLU A 674 2.44 48.34 30.70
CA GLU A 674 2.60 48.23 32.15
C GLU A 674 4.00 47.75 32.58
N LEU A 675 4.74 47.07 31.71
CA LEU A 675 6.10 46.57 32.00
C LEU A 675 7.21 47.58 31.72
N LYS A 676 6.89 48.78 31.20
CA LYS A 676 7.87 49.80 30.77
C LYS A 676 8.88 50.17 31.86
N ASN A 677 8.48 50.15 33.12
CA ASN A 677 9.32 50.51 34.28
C ASN A 677 9.86 49.29 35.05
N THR A 678 9.81 48.09 34.46
CA THR A 678 10.28 46.85 35.09
C THR A 678 11.62 46.37 34.50
N ASN A 679 12.28 45.43 35.18
CA ASN A 679 13.50 44.77 34.65
C ASN A 679 13.24 43.93 33.37
N LYS A 680 11.99 43.79 32.92
CA LYS A 680 11.60 43.04 31.72
C LYS A 680 11.39 43.88 30.48
N ALA A 681 11.31 45.20 30.62
CA ALA A 681 10.88 46.11 29.55
C ALA A 681 11.58 45.86 28.20
N LYS A 682 12.90 45.62 28.24
CA LYS A 682 13.76 45.49 27.05
C LYS A 682 13.90 44.06 26.52
N ILE A 683 13.29 43.06 27.16
CA ILE A 683 13.36 41.67 26.70
C ILE A 683 12.60 41.58 25.37
N THR A 684 13.28 41.08 24.32
CA THR A 684 12.69 40.93 22.99
C THR A 684 12.00 39.58 22.81
N LEU A 685 11.15 39.49 21.77
CA LEU A 685 10.56 38.22 21.34
C LEU A 685 11.65 37.18 21.01
N LEU A 686 12.74 37.60 20.36
CA LEU A 686 13.86 36.72 20.03
C LEU A 686 14.54 36.17 21.29
N ASP A 687 14.79 37.01 22.29
CA ASP A 687 15.39 36.60 23.57
C ASP A 687 14.50 35.58 24.29
N MET A 688 13.18 35.84 24.29
CA MET A 688 12.18 34.99 24.93
C MET A 688 12.13 33.60 24.31
N LEU A 689 11.94 33.52 23.00
CA LEU A 689 11.74 32.26 22.27
C LEU A 689 13.03 31.46 22.12
N SER A 690 14.20 32.11 22.23
CA SER A 690 15.50 31.43 22.20
C SER A 690 16.03 31.05 23.59
N HIS A 691 15.25 31.25 24.66
CA HIS A 691 15.67 31.02 26.06
C HIS A 691 16.95 31.77 26.45
N TYR A 692 17.07 33.01 25.98
CA TYR A 692 18.21 33.91 26.23
C TYR A 692 17.81 35.18 27.02
N ALA A 693 16.57 35.25 27.50
CA ALA A 693 15.99 36.42 28.18
C ALA A 693 16.37 36.61 29.67
N ARG A 694 17.24 35.76 30.25
CA ARG A 694 17.56 35.73 31.71
C ARG A 694 16.36 35.50 32.64
N LEU A 695 15.20 35.09 32.12
CA LEU A 695 14.03 34.78 32.93
C LEU A 695 14.29 33.55 33.83
N LYS A 696 13.62 33.50 34.98
CA LYS A 696 13.68 32.32 35.86
C LYS A 696 13.17 31.08 35.12
N PRO A 697 13.74 29.89 35.35
CA PRO A 697 13.29 28.68 34.66
C PRO A 697 11.82 28.34 34.92
N TRP A 698 11.42 28.42 36.19
CA TRP A 698 10.11 28.01 36.68
C TRP A 698 9.78 28.77 37.98
N ILE A 699 8.48 28.97 38.23
CA ILE A 699 7.94 29.54 39.47
C ILE A 699 6.80 28.61 39.94
N PRO A 700 6.86 28.06 41.17
CA PRO A 700 5.84 27.14 41.67
C PRO A 700 4.63 27.88 42.26
N PHE A 701 3.84 28.55 41.41
CA PHE A 701 2.73 29.42 41.84
C PHE A 701 1.74 28.74 42.80
N TYR A 702 1.51 27.44 42.63
CA TYR A 702 0.57 26.67 43.45
C TYR A 702 0.99 26.58 44.92
N LEU A 703 2.29 26.66 45.25
CA LEU A 703 2.74 26.53 46.64
C LEU A 703 2.18 27.63 47.53
N SER A 704 1.99 28.84 47.00
CA SER A 704 1.39 29.96 47.73
C SER A 704 -0.13 29.84 47.92
N THR A 705 -0.73 28.77 47.43
CA THR A 705 -2.16 28.49 47.51
C THR A 705 -2.51 27.26 48.34
N LEU A 706 -1.50 26.64 48.97
CA LEU A 706 -1.67 25.51 49.87
C LEU A 706 -1.72 25.98 51.33
N ASP A 707 -2.40 25.21 52.15
CA ASP A 707 -2.39 25.35 53.59
C ASP A 707 -1.06 24.79 54.19
N PRO A 708 -0.79 24.98 55.50
CA PRO A 708 0.42 24.45 56.14
C PRO A 708 0.57 22.91 56.08
N PHE A 709 -0.49 22.18 55.73
CA PHE A 709 -0.48 20.73 55.59
C PHE A 709 -0.29 20.28 54.13
N GLY A 710 -0.14 21.23 53.18
CA GLY A 710 0.03 20.94 51.76
C GLY A 710 -1.27 20.62 51.02
N ASN A 711 -2.43 20.96 51.58
CA ASN A 711 -3.72 20.81 50.89
C ASN A 711 -4.13 22.13 50.23
N PRO A 712 -4.95 22.09 49.15
CA PRO A 712 -5.55 23.28 48.57
C PRO A 712 -6.30 24.12 49.63
N ASP A 713 -5.81 25.33 49.90
CA ASP A 713 -6.40 26.21 50.91
C ASP A 713 -7.78 26.70 50.43
N THR A 714 -8.79 26.54 51.29
CA THR A 714 -10.18 26.97 51.05
C THR A 714 -10.35 28.47 50.76
N LYS A 715 -9.33 29.29 51.05
CA LYS A 715 -9.22 30.69 50.65
C LYS A 715 -9.08 30.86 49.14
N TYR A 716 -8.41 29.92 48.47
CA TYR A 716 -8.15 29.96 47.03
C TYR A 716 -8.97 28.93 46.27
N TYR A 717 -9.41 27.85 46.92
CA TYR A 717 -10.10 26.74 46.28
C TYR A 717 -11.48 26.42 46.85
N LYS A 718 -12.36 25.89 45.98
CA LYS A 718 -13.64 25.25 46.33
C LYS A 718 -13.84 23.97 45.55
N ASN A 719 -14.67 23.07 46.08
CA ASN A 719 -14.93 21.77 45.46
C ASN A 719 -15.98 21.82 44.33
N SER A 720 -16.65 22.95 44.18
CA SER A 720 -17.65 23.21 43.14
C SER A 720 -17.47 24.63 42.59
N SER A 721 -17.93 24.85 41.35
CA SER A 721 -17.88 26.17 40.73
C SER A 721 -18.87 27.11 41.40
N GLN A 722 -18.38 28.14 42.11
CA GLN A 722 -19.20 29.09 42.87
C GLN A 722 -18.61 30.50 42.88
N GLY A 723 -19.38 31.48 42.38
CA GLY A 723 -18.96 32.88 42.34
C GLY A 723 -17.62 33.05 41.61
N ILE A 724 -16.64 33.63 42.30
CA ILE A 724 -15.27 33.82 41.77
C ILE A 724 -14.47 32.51 41.65
N TYR A 725 -14.87 31.42 42.30
CA TYR A 725 -14.21 30.10 42.23
C TYR A 725 -14.75 29.31 41.04
N ASN A 726 -14.37 29.69 39.83
CA ASN A 726 -14.92 29.13 38.58
C ASN A 726 -13.85 28.57 37.63
N VAL A 727 -12.56 28.64 37.99
CA VAL A 727 -11.47 28.08 37.17
C VAL A 727 -11.22 26.64 37.59
N LYS A 728 -11.61 25.69 36.75
CA LYS A 728 -11.42 24.26 37.03
C LYS A 728 -9.95 23.87 36.91
N VAL A 729 -9.37 23.40 38.01
CA VAL A 729 -7.96 22.97 38.09
C VAL A 729 -7.86 21.44 37.98
N ALA A 730 -8.80 20.72 38.59
CA ALA A 730 -8.88 19.26 38.56
C ALA A 730 -10.35 18.80 38.77
N GLU A 731 -10.57 17.49 38.94
CA GLU A 731 -11.90 16.97 39.27
C GLU A 731 -12.32 17.53 40.64
N ASN A 732 -13.51 18.16 40.69
CA ASN A 732 -14.07 18.80 41.88
C ASN A 732 -13.10 19.76 42.60
N LEU A 733 -12.29 20.52 41.86
CA LEU A 733 -11.38 21.52 42.43
C LEU A 733 -11.30 22.76 41.54
N TYR A 734 -11.73 23.90 42.09
CA TYR A 734 -11.85 25.18 41.39
C TYR A 734 -11.07 26.26 42.12
N ILE A 735 -10.16 26.95 41.42
CA ILE A 735 -9.47 28.12 41.95
C ILE A 735 -10.26 29.40 41.66
N ARG A 736 -10.03 30.45 42.45
CA ARG A 736 -10.54 31.78 42.16
C ARG A 736 -9.99 32.33 40.83
N GLU A 737 -10.85 32.96 40.03
CA GLU A 737 -10.51 33.59 38.75
C GLU A 737 -9.43 34.67 38.89
N ASP A 738 -9.51 35.48 39.95
CA ASP A 738 -8.59 36.58 40.22
C ASP A 738 -7.16 36.14 40.58
N TYR A 739 -6.93 34.84 40.84
CA TYR A 739 -5.58 34.34 41.10
C TYR A 739 -4.69 34.37 39.84
N LYS A 740 -5.29 34.41 38.63
CA LYS A 740 -4.53 34.57 37.38
C LYS A 740 -3.66 35.84 37.41
N ASP A 741 -4.17 36.92 37.98
CA ASP A 741 -3.44 38.18 38.12
C ASP A 741 -2.21 38.02 39.02
N SER A 742 -2.32 37.19 40.07
CA SER A 742 -1.20 36.88 40.96
C SER A 742 -0.11 36.07 40.27
N ILE A 743 -0.47 35.17 39.35
CA ILE A 743 0.51 34.43 38.52
C ILE A 743 1.30 35.42 37.66
N TYR A 744 0.62 36.28 36.90
CA TYR A 744 1.30 37.27 36.06
C TYR A 744 2.13 38.24 36.87
N LYS A 745 1.60 38.78 37.98
CA LYS A 745 2.31 39.69 38.88
C LYS A 745 3.59 39.06 39.42
N GLN A 746 3.55 37.80 39.88
CA GLN A 746 4.74 37.09 40.35
C GLN A 746 5.80 36.93 39.25
N ILE A 747 5.38 36.71 38.00
CA ILE A 747 6.31 36.70 36.86
C ILE A 747 6.91 38.09 36.69
N GLU A 748 6.07 39.12 36.57
CA GLU A 748 6.43 40.53 36.33
C GLU A 748 7.36 41.12 37.41
N GLU A 749 7.22 40.71 38.67
CA GLU A 749 8.06 41.13 39.79
C GLU A 749 9.30 40.25 39.98
N SER A 750 9.38 39.09 39.31
CA SER A 750 10.52 38.18 39.48
C SER A 750 11.84 38.77 38.99
N GLU A 751 12.91 38.56 39.77
CA GLU A 751 14.25 38.95 39.37
C GLU A 751 14.78 38.17 38.16
N LEU A 752 15.50 38.86 37.27
CA LEU A 752 16.26 38.22 36.19
C LEU A 752 17.50 37.52 36.75
N LEU A 753 17.86 36.39 36.14
CA LEU A 753 19.09 35.67 36.44
C LEU A 753 20.30 36.59 36.26
N ARG A 754 21.32 36.48 37.11
CA ARG A 754 22.48 37.40 37.10
C ARG A 754 23.32 37.35 35.82
N ARG A 755 23.36 36.20 35.13
CA ARG A 755 24.18 35.98 33.93
C ARG A 755 23.30 35.78 32.70
N LEU A 756 23.68 36.43 31.59
CA LEU A 756 23.12 36.17 30.27
C LEU A 756 23.74 34.89 29.72
N ARG A 757 22.93 33.84 29.60
CA ARG A 757 23.29 32.53 29.04
C ARG A 757 22.02 31.77 28.68
N TYR A 758 22.15 30.73 27.87
CA TYR A 758 21.06 29.79 27.65
C TYR A 758 20.55 29.23 28.99
N ARG A 759 19.25 29.46 29.24
CA ARG A 759 18.55 28.83 30.35
C ARG A 759 17.09 28.62 29.97
N TYR A 760 16.70 27.35 29.86
CA TYR A 760 15.30 26.97 29.62
C TYR A 760 14.37 27.65 30.64
N SER A 761 13.28 28.23 30.15
CA SER A 761 12.27 28.95 30.95
C SER A 761 10.90 28.83 30.32
N ASP A 762 9.89 28.49 31.12
CA ASP A 762 8.49 28.45 30.68
C ASP A 762 7.81 29.83 30.69
N LEU A 763 8.36 30.79 31.44
CA LEU A 763 7.77 32.11 31.67
C LEU A 763 7.47 32.92 30.41
N PRO A 764 8.29 32.88 29.33
CA PRO A 764 7.94 33.51 28.05
C PRO A 764 6.53 33.19 27.56
N TYR A 765 6.11 31.93 27.69
CA TYR A 765 4.87 31.45 27.11
C TYR A 765 3.62 31.92 27.87
N PHE A 766 3.77 32.42 29.10
CA PHE A 766 2.70 33.11 29.82
C PHE A 766 2.44 34.47 29.19
N PHE A 767 3.49 35.25 28.94
CA PHE A 767 3.38 36.53 28.23
C PHE A 767 2.83 36.34 26.82
N LEU A 768 3.34 35.35 26.07
CA LEU A 768 2.86 35.09 24.71
C LEU A 768 1.39 34.68 24.68
N LYS A 769 0.94 33.80 25.59
CA LYS A 769 -0.49 33.47 25.69
C LYS A 769 -1.33 34.71 25.99
N LYS A 770 -0.97 35.47 27.04
CA LYS A 770 -1.69 36.69 27.44
C LYS A 770 -1.77 37.68 26.27
N TYR A 771 -0.68 37.83 25.52
CA TYR A 771 -0.60 38.75 24.38
C TYR A 771 -1.45 38.26 23.20
N ILE A 772 -1.41 36.98 22.87
CA ILE A 772 -2.25 36.36 21.84
C ILE A 772 -3.72 36.60 22.15
N GLU A 773 -4.16 36.25 23.36
CA GLU A 773 -5.58 36.34 23.75
C GLU A 773 -6.06 37.80 23.80
N LYS A 774 -5.20 38.72 24.28
CA LYS A 774 -5.48 40.16 24.25
C LYS A 774 -5.59 40.70 22.82
N THR A 775 -4.72 40.25 21.91
CA THR A 775 -4.67 40.76 20.53
C THR A 775 -5.84 40.27 19.69
N TYR A 776 -6.20 38.98 19.83
CA TYR A 776 -7.29 38.39 19.05
C TYR A 776 -8.65 38.44 19.76
N ASN A 777 -8.69 38.87 21.03
CA ASN A 777 -9.87 38.84 21.89
C ASN A 777 -10.56 37.46 21.92
N ARG A 778 -9.75 36.39 21.90
CA ARG A 778 -10.20 34.99 21.86
C ARG A 778 -9.22 34.09 22.62
N PRO A 779 -9.71 33.03 23.30
CA PRO A 779 -8.85 32.06 23.97
C PRO A 779 -7.89 31.33 23.02
N LEU A 780 -6.68 31.01 23.49
CA LEU A 780 -5.67 30.30 22.70
C LEU A 780 -6.18 28.96 22.16
N ASP A 781 -6.90 28.19 22.99
CA ASP A 781 -7.43 26.87 22.65
C ASP A 781 -8.43 26.91 21.49
N GLU A 782 -9.28 27.93 21.43
CA GLU A 782 -10.19 28.13 20.31
C GLU A 782 -9.45 28.50 19.01
N LEU A 783 -8.50 29.43 19.10
CA LEU A 783 -7.75 29.92 17.95
C LEU A 783 -7.00 28.79 17.24
N VAL A 784 -6.23 28.00 17.98
CA VAL A 784 -5.45 26.90 17.38
C VAL A 784 -6.34 25.77 16.87
N GLN A 785 -7.48 25.52 17.52
CA GLN A 785 -8.43 24.50 17.08
C GLN A 785 -9.02 24.85 15.71
N GLU A 786 -9.38 26.11 15.51
CA GLU A 786 -10.01 26.61 14.28
C GLU A 786 -8.99 26.79 13.15
N GLN A 787 -7.85 27.42 13.44
CA GLN A 787 -6.92 27.84 12.41
C GLN A 787 -5.94 26.73 11.99
N ILE A 788 -5.57 25.86 12.93
CA ILE A 788 -4.55 24.82 12.72
C ILE A 788 -5.18 23.43 12.72
N TYR A 789 -5.79 23.00 13.82
CA TYR A 789 -6.09 21.57 14.01
C TYR A 789 -7.23 21.06 13.12
N LYS A 790 -8.37 21.76 13.04
CA LYS A 790 -9.51 21.36 12.20
C LYS A 790 -9.13 21.28 10.71
N PRO A 791 -8.49 22.31 10.10
CA PRO A 791 -8.11 22.26 8.69
C PRO A 791 -7.06 21.19 8.37
N LEU A 792 -6.18 20.88 9.34
CA LEU A 792 -5.16 19.85 9.19
C LEU A 792 -5.72 18.42 9.28
N GLY A 793 -6.91 18.26 9.88
CA GLY A 793 -7.48 16.97 10.24
C GLY A 793 -6.89 16.37 11.53
N ALA A 794 -6.30 17.21 12.39
CA ALA A 794 -5.78 16.82 13.70
C ALA A 794 -6.91 16.76 14.75
N ASN A 795 -7.75 15.73 14.67
CA ASN A 795 -8.99 15.59 15.43
C ASN A 795 -8.80 15.18 16.90
N TYR A 796 -7.63 14.63 17.24
CA TYR A 796 -7.23 14.21 18.58
C TYR A 796 -6.46 15.28 19.33
N THR A 797 -5.95 16.31 18.62
CA THR A 797 -5.24 17.44 19.23
C THR A 797 -6.22 18.44 19.84
N THR A 798 -6.17 18.63 21.16
CA THR A 798 -7.06 19.55 21.86
C THR A 798 -6.53 19.96 23.24
N PHE A 799 -6.93 21.13 23.72
CA PHE A 799 -6.97 21.41 25.16
C PHE A 799 -8.22 20.79 25.77
N LYS A 800 -8.26 20.63 27.11
CA LYS A 800 -9.42 20.15 27.88
C LYS A 800 -10.06 18.87 27.27
N PRO A 801 -9.30 17.76 27.18
CA PRO A 801 -9.71 16.58 26.42
C PRO A 801 -11.02 15.93 26.92
N LEU A 802 -11.39 16.12 28.18
CA LEU A 802 -12.65 15.60 28.76
C LEU A 802 -13.91 16.23 28.16
N GLU A 803 -13.80 17.36 27.47
CA GLU A 803 -14.91 17.98 26.74
C GLU A 803 -15.16 17.31 25.38
N LYS A 804 -14.20 16.50 24.88
CA LYS A 804 -14.26 15.87 23.55
C LYS A 804 -14.19 14.36 23.56
N PHE A 805 -13.49 13.78 24.53
CA PHE A 805 -13.22 12.36 24.62
C PHE A 805 -13.71 11.81 25.95
N SER A 806 -14.14 10.55 25.94
CA SER A 806 -14.39 9.83 27.18
C SER A 806 -13.07 9.64 27.94
N LYS A 807 -13.14 9.59 29.28
CA LYS A 807 -11.96 9.37 30.15
C LYS A 807 -11.15 8.13 29.74
N GLY A 808 -11.80 7.11 29.17
CA GLY A 808 -11.18 5.88 28.66
C GLY A 808 -10.38 6.00 27.35
N LYS A 809 -10.33 7.19 26.74
CA LYS A 809 -9.45 7.52 25.60
C LYS A 809 -8.30 8.46 26.00
N ILE A 810 -8.19 8.79 27.29
CA ILE A 810 -7.19 9.73 27.81
C ILE A 810 -6.24 8.98 28.73
N VAL A 811 -4.95 9.01 28.41
CA VAL A 811 -3.91 8.35 29.20
C VAL A 811 -3.65 9.16 30.48
N PRO A 812 -3.59 8.53 31.68
CA PRO A 812 -3.33 9.25 32.92
C PRO A 812 -1.88 9.74 32.98
N SER A 813 -1.66 10.94 33.52
CA SER A 813 -0.38 11.62 33.53
C SER A 813 0.37 11.50 34.86
N GLU A 814 -0.30 11.55 36.01
CA GLU A 814 0.32 11.45 37.34
C GLU A 814 -0.73 11.08 38.41
N VAL A 815 -0.31 10.47 39.52
CA VAL A 815 -1.05 10.49 40.79
C VAL A 815 -0.50 11.66 41.61
N ASP A 816 -1.16 12.80 41.55
CA ASP A 816 -0.70 14.01 42.24
C ASP A 816 -0.98 13.90 43.74
N THR A 817 0.06 13.94 44.55
CA THR A 817 0.00 13.85 46.03
C THR A 817 0.51 15.11 46.74
N TYR A 818 0.77 16.20 46.01
CA TYR A 818 1.41 17.41 46.55
C TYR A 818 0.60 18.68 46.27
N PHE A 819 -0.40 18.62 45.39
CA PHE A 819 -1.27 19.74 45.07
C PHE A 819 -2.73 19.30 44.95
N ARG A 820 -3.05 18.50 43.93
CA ARG A 820 -4.46 18.17 43.61
C ARG A 820 -4.98 16.93 44.32
N HIS A 821 -4.10 16.14 44.95
CA HIS A 821 -4.41 14.94 45.74
C HIS A 821 -5.33 13.95 45.01
N GLN A 822 -5.10 13.76 43.71
CA GLN A 822 -5.90 12.89 42.84
C GLN A 822 -5.12 12.38 41.63
N THR A 823 -5.63 11.34 40.97
CA THR A 823 -5.08 10.89 39.67
C THR A 823 -5.47 11.86 38.55
N LEU A 824 -4.47 12.43 37.91
CA LEU A 824 -4.63 13.31 36.76
C LEU A 824 -4.90 12.47 35.51
N GLN A 825 -6.14 12.49 35.04
CA GLN A 825 -6.55 11.85 33.80
C GLN A 825 -7.54 12.79 33.07
N GLY A 826 -7.05 13.47 32.04
CA GLY A 826 -7.80 14.49 31.31
C GLY A 826 -7.72 15.90 31.87
N TYR A 827 -6.94 16.10 32.94
CA TYR A 827 -6.48 17.39 33.42
C TYR A 827 -4.99 17.53 33.14
N VAL A 828 -4.55 18.74 32.80
CA VAL A 828 -3.15 19.02 32.50
C VAL A 828 -2.26 18.73 33.72
N HIS A 829 -1.14 18.07 33.49
CA HIS A 829 -0.14 17.76 34.50
C HIS A 829 0.45 19.03 35.13
N ASP A 830 0.85 19.99 34.29
CA ASP A 830 1.46 21.25 34.72
C ASP A 830 0.53 22.07 35.63
N MET A 831 1.03 22.39 36.83
CA MET A 831 0.24 23.03 37.88
C MET A 831 -0.19 24.45 37.48
N ALA A 832 0.70 25.21 36.83
CA ALA A 832 0.41 26.59 36.45
C ALA A 832 -0.63 26.64 35.31
N ALA A 833 -0.51 25.76 34.32
CA ALA A 833 -1.53 25.61 33.27
C ALA A 833 -2.87 25.17 33.85
N ALA A 834 -2.88 24.29 34.86
CA ALA A 834 -4.10 23.91 35.57
C ALA A 834 -4.75 25.11 36.27
N MET A 835 -3.96 25.95 36.95
CA MET A 835 -4.42 27.20 37.59
C MET A 835 -4.89 28.26 36.58
N LEU A 836 -4.52 28.14 35.30
CA LEU A 836 -5.05 28.95 34.20
C LEU A 836 -6.28 28.32 33.51
N GLY A 837 -6.88 27.29 34.10
CA GLY A 837 -8.07 26.61 33.57
C GLY A 837 -7.76 25.53 32.52
N GLY A 838 -6.55 24.98 32.57
CA GLY A 838 -6.10 23.90 31.67
C GLY A 838 -5.53 24.38 30.33
N VAL A 839 -5.49 25.68 30.08
CA VAL A 839 -4.97 26.29 28.84
C VAL A 839 -3.76 27.16 29.21
N GLY A 840 -2.56 26.62 29.03
CA GLY A 840 -1.31 27.35 29.17
C GLY A 840 -0.62 27.54 27.82
N GLY A 841 0.18 28.59 27.68
CA GLY A 841 1.02 28.75 26.49
C GLY A 841 2.16 27.74 26.44
N HIS A 842 2.55 27.21 27.60
CA HIS A 842 3.66 26.27 27.79
C HIS A 842 3.22 24.81 27.93
N ALA A 843 1.95 24.55 28.31
CA ALA A 843 1.39 23.22 28.60
C ALA A 843 -0.16 23.23 28.51
N GLY A 844 -0.79 22.06 28.46
CA GLY A 844 -2.26 21.91 28.44
C GLY A 844 -2.82 21.17 27.22
N LEU A 845 -1.99 20.97 26.20
CA LEU A 845 -2.39 20.26 24.99
C LEU A 845 -2.36 18.74 25.19
N PHE A 846 -3.34 18.04 24.62
CA PHE A 846 -3.40 16.60 24.51
C PHE A 846 -3.45 16.18 23.03
N SER A 847 -2.84 15.06 22.66
CA SER A 847 -2.93 14.50 21.30
C SER A 847 -2.49 13.03 21.24
N ASN A 848 -2.71 12.39 20.09
CA ASN A 848 -2.05 11.15 19.69
C ASN A 848 -0.84 11.40 18.76
N ALA A 849 -0.07 10.35 18.45
CA ALA A 849 1.15 10.46 17.66
C ALA A 849 0.89 10.86 16.20
N ASN A 850 -0.19 10.38 15.58
CA ASN A 850 -0.53 10.69 14.19
C ASN A 850 -0.83 12.18 13.98
N ASP A 851 -1.56 12.82 14.89
CA ASP A 851 -1.89 14.23 14.75
C ASP A 851 -0.69 15.15 15.04
N VAL A 852 0.17 14.76 15.99
CA VAL A 852 1.46 15.44 16.18
C VAL A 852 2.32 15.33 14.91
N ALA A 853 2.33 14.16 14.27
CA ALA A 853 3.05 13.95 13.01
C ALA A 853 2.53 14.84 11.88
N LYS A 854 1.21 15.06 11.77
CA LYS A 854 0.63 15.99 10.78
C LYS A 854 1.15 17.43 10.97
N ILE A 855 1.19 17.91 12.22
CA ILE A 855 1.66 19.27 12.52
C ILE A 855 3.16 19.39 12.20
N MET A 856 3.96 18.41 12.61
CA MET A 856 5.39 18.40 12.31
C MET A 856 5.69 18.24 10.82
N GLN A 857 4.91 17.44 10.10
CA GLN A 857 5.03 17.30 8.64
C GLN A 857 4.70 18.63 7.95
N MET A 858 3.73 19.41 8.45
CA MET A 858 3.44 20.74 7.94
C MET A 858 4.63 21.71 8.13
N TYR A 859 5.34 21.65 9.26
CA TYR A 859 6.59 22.41 9.44
C TYR A 859 7.72 21.92 8.53
N LEU A 860 7.91 20.60 8.43
CA LEU A 860 8.92 19.98 7.55
C LEU A 860 8.71 20.41 6.09
N GLN A 861 7.44 20.45 5.66
CA GLN A 861 6.99 20.92 4.34
C GLN A 861 6.89 22.46 4.24
N LYS A 862 7.65 23.19 5.07
CA LYS A 862 7.79 24.65 5.00
C LYS A 862 6.44 25.38 5.02
N GLY A 863 5.54 24.94 5.89
CA GLY A 863 4.24 25.56 6.11
C GLY A 863 3.13 25.10 5.17
N TYR A 864 3.34 24.10 4.32
CA TYR A 864 2.30 23.56 3.43
C TYR A 864 1.88 22.15 3.86
N TYR A 865 0.57 21.87 3.90
CA TYR A 865 0.05 20.53 4.14
C TYR A 865 -1.39 20.39 3.65
N GLY A 866 -1.69 19.28 2.98
CA GLY A 866 -3.07 18.93 2.62
C GLY A 866 -3.79 19.96 1.73
N GLY A 867 -3.07 20.57 0.78
CA GLY A 867 -3.64 21.56 -0.15
C GLY A 867 -3.70 22.98 0.40
N LYS A 868 -3.20 23.23 1.62
CA LYS A 868 -3.26 24.54 2.30
C LYS A 868 -1.87 25.00 2.72
N ARG A 869 -1.59 26.29 2.52
CA ARG A 869 -0.43 26.99 3.09
C ARG A 869 -0.83 27.63 4.41
N TYR A 870 -0.26 27.14 5.50
CA TYR A 870 -0.40 27.67 6.85
C TYR A 870 0.60 28.81 7.10
N PHE A 871 1.84 28.60 6.64
CA PHE A 871 2.95 29.54 6.80
C PHE A 871 3.74 29.71 5.49
N ASN A 872 4.36 30.86 5.33
CA ASN A 872 5.35 31.12 4.31
C ASN A 872 6.63 30.33 4.63
N THR A 873 7.32 29.89 3.58
CA THR A 873 8.59 29.15 3.70
C THR A 873 9.61 29.94 4.52
N TYR A 874 9.75 31.24 4.22
CA TYR A 874 10.67 32.14 4.93
C TYR A 874 10.39 32.22 6.44
N THR A 875 9.12 32.17 6.87
CA THR A 875 8.76 32.18 8.29
C THR A 875 9.30 30.94 8.99
N ILE A 876 9.10 29.75 8.41
CA ILE A 876 9.62 28.51 8.99
C ILE A 876 11.15 28.53 9.09
N ASP A 877 11.83 29.01 8.05
CA ASP A 877 13.30 29.11 8.04
C ASP A 877 13.81 30.09 9.09
N LYS A 878 13.17 31.26 9.18
CA LYS A 878 13.49 32.29 10.18
C LYS A 878 13.36 31.75 11.59
N PHE A 879 12.30 31.00 11.90
CA PHE A 879 12.09 30.43 13.23
C PHE A 879 12.98 29.21 13.52
N ASN A 880 13.38 28.45 12.49
CA ASN A 880 14.33 27.34 12.62
C ASN A 880 15.80 27.81 12.70
N THR A 881 16.07 29.11 12.58
CA THR A 881 17.43 29.66 12.63
C THR A 881 17.96 29.76 14.07
N CYS A 882 19.23 29.39 14.26
CA CYS A 882 19.94 29.52 15.53
C CYS A 882 20.64 30.88 15.62
N TYR A 883 19.96 31.90 16.13
CA TYR A 883 20.52 33.26 16.20
C TYR A 883 21.62 33.44 17.25
N PHE A 884 21.64 32.58 18.27
CA PHE A 884 22.57 32.67 19.40
C PHE A 884 23.57 31.51 19.46
N CYS A 885 23.85 30.89 18.31
CA CYS A 885 24.73 29.73 18.25
C CYS A 885 26.17 30.07 18.67
N SER A 886 26.67 31.27 18.34
CA SER A 886 27.98 31.76 18.76
C SER A 886 28.09 31.94 20.28
N GLU A 887 26.98 32.14 20.97
CA GLU A 887 26.90 32.30 22.43
C GLU A 887 26.62 30.96 23.14
N ASN A 888 26.90 29.84 22.46
CA ASN A 888 26.67 28.48 22.94
C ASN A 888 25.19 28.23 23.31
N ASN A 889 24.26 28.82 22.55
CA ASN A 889 22.84 28.59 22.66
C ASN A 889 22.30 27.93 21.39
N ARG A 890 22.07 26.62 21.47
CA ARG A 890 21.57 25.80 20.36
C ARG A 890 20.13 26.08 19.92
N ARG A 891 19.39 26.97 20.58
CA ARG A 891 17.94 27.11 20.35
C ARG A 891 17.66 27.79 19.01
N GLY A 892 16.60 27.32 18.36
CA GLY A 892 15.90 28.11 17.36
C GLY A 892 14.96 29.08 18.05
N VAL A 893 14.17 29.79 17.27
CA VAL A 893 13.12 30.66 17.81
C VAL A 893 11.92 29.79 18.13
N GLY A 894 11.80 29.38 19.39
CA GLY A 894 10.74 28.49 19.90
C GLY A 894 11.07 27.00 19.79
N PHE A 895 11.82 26.59 18.77
CA PHE A 895 12.23 25.19 18.59
C PHE A 895 13.49 24.80 19.38
N ASP A 896 13.57 23.53 19.79
CA ASP A 896 14.84 22.87 20.05
C ASP A 896 15.59 22.60 18.74
N LYS A 897 16.91 22.73 18.76
CA LYS A 897 17.81 22.23 17.71
C LYS A 897 18.84 21.25 18.31
N PRO A 898 19.61 20.53 17.48
CA PRO A 898 20.60 19.57 17.98
C PRO A 898 21.66 20.21 18.86
N GLN A 899 22.38 19.38 19.58
CA GLN A 899 23.53 19.80 20.37
C GLN A 899 24.66 20.37 19.50
N LEU A 900 25.39 21.34 20.06
CA LEU A 900 26.61 21.92 19.44
C LEU A 900 27.88 21.10 19.76
N GLY A 901 27.77 20.09 20.63
CA GLY A 901 28.85 19.18 21.03
C GLY A 901 28.29 17.76 21.22
N ASP A 902 28.89 16.95 22.09
CA ASP A 902 28.56 15.51 22.17
C ASP A 902 27.26 15.19 22.92
N VAL A 903 26.79 16.08 23.79
CA VAL A 903 25.64 15.84 24.67
C VAL A 903 24.49 16.78 24.35
N GLY A 904 23.29 16.23 24.13
CA GLY A 904 22.07 17.02 24.15
C GLY A 904 20.80 16.27 23.77
N PRO A 905 19.82 16.94 23.12
CA PRO A 905 18.46 16.42 23.00
C PRO A 905 18.28 15.37 21.89
N THR A 906 19.30 15.17 21.05
CA THR A 906 19.26 14.24 19.91
C THR A 906 20.35 13.17 20.04
N CYS A 907 20.31 12.15 19.18
CA CYS A 907 21.37 11.14 19.04
C CYS A 907 22.77 11.71 18.72
N GLY A 908 22.87 12.97 18.29
CA GLY A 908 24.12 13.53 17.74
C GLY A 908 24.35 13.16 16.27
N CYS A 909 23.41 12.42 15.69
CA CYS A 909 23.42 11.90 14.33
C CYS A 909 22.54 12.70 13.35
N VAL A 910 22.04 13.87 13.76
CA VAL A 910 21.10 14.70 12.98
C VAL A 910 21.67 16.07 12.65
N SER A 911 21.21 16.65 11.55
CA SER A 911 21.68 17.94 11.04
C SER A 911 21.24 19.13 11.89
N MET A 912 22.01 20.24 11.88
CA MET A 912 21.59 21.50 12.53
C MET A 912 20.38 22.16 11.87
N THR A 913 19.96 21.71 10.69
CA THR A 913 18.70 22.15 10.06
C THR A 913 17.49 21.44 10.68
N SER A 914 17.69 20.35 11.42
CA SER A 914 16.64 19.66 12.16
C SER A 914 16.16 20.44 13.39
N PHE A 915 14.93 20.15 13.82
CA PHE A 915 14.26 20.86 14.91
C PHE A 915 13.18 20.01 15.57
N GLY A 916 12.82 20.35 16.81
CA GLY A 916 11.77 19.65 17.53
C GLY A 916 11.52 20.21 18.91
N HIS A 917 11.05 19.36 19.82
CA HIS A 917 10.96 19.68 21.25
C HIS A 917 10.84 18.39 22.09
N SER A 918 11.35 18.42 23.32
CA SER A 918 11.09 17.39 24.32
C SER A 918 9.99 17.83 25.29
N GLY A 919 9.05 16.96 25.62
CA GLY A 919 7.99 17.23 26.58
C GLY A 919 8.30 16.70 27.98
N PHE A 920 7.72 17.36 28.99
CA PHE A 920 7.95 17.04 30.40
C PHE A 920 7.37 15.68 30.80
N THR A 921 6.19 15.35 30.28
CA THR A 921 5.45 14.08 30.49
C THR A 921 6.10 12.86 29.84
N GLY A 922 7.29 13.02 29.22
CA GLY A 922 8.02 11.96 28.52
C GLY A 922 7.75 11.90 27.02
N THR A 923 7.09 12.93 26.49
CA THR A 923 6.82 13.07 25.05
C THR A 923 8.02 13.68 24.32
N TYR A 924 8.11 13.51 23.01
CA TYR A 924 9.17 14.04 22.15
C TYR A 924 8.72 14.04 20.70
N THR A 925 9.10 15.07 19.96
CA THR A 925 8.89 15.11 18.52
C THR A 925 10.01 15.86 17.83
N TRP A 926 10.41 15.38 16.65
CA TRP A 926 11.54 15.89 15.89
C TRP A 926 11.29 15.81 14.39
N ALA A 927 11.73 16.82 13.65
CA ALA A 927 11.71 16.87 12.20
C ALA A 927 13.12 17.15 11.67
N ASP A 928 13.57 16.37 10.68
CA ASP A 928 14.84 16.57 9.98
C ASP A 928 14.60 16.86 8.50
N PRO A 929 14.79 18.12 8.04
CA PRO A 929 14.69 18.49 6.64
C PRO A 929 15.64 17.76 5.70
N GLU A 930 16.84 17.40 6.13
CA GLU A 930 17.85 16.79 5.27
C GLU A 930 17.55 15.32 4.98
N GLN A 931 17.03 14.60 5.98
CA GLN A 931 16.60 13.21 5.82
C GLN A 931 15.10 13.05 5.54
N GLU A 932 14.36 14.16 5.51
CA GLU A 932 12.90 14.25 5.36
C GLU A 932 12.14 13.40 6.39
N ILE A 933 12.60 13.41 7.65
CA ILE A 933 12.06 12.57 8.74
C ILE A 933 11.15 13.38 9.66
N VAL A 934 10.06 12.75 10.11
CA VAL A 934 9.32 13.13 11.31
C VAL A 934 9.32 11.96 12.28
N TYR A 935 9.77 12.19 13.52
CA TYR A 935 9.77 11.21 14.60
C TYR A 935 8.93 11.73 15.76
N VAL A 936 7.91 10.97 16.16
CA VAL A 936 7.05 11.24 17.32
C VAL A 936 7.14 10.10 18.33
N PHE A 937 7.35 10.45 19.59
CA PHE A 937 7.34 9.54 20.73
C PHE A 937 6.47 10.14 21.83
N LEU A 938 5.32 9.52 22.12
CA LEU A 938 4.44 9.95 23.20
C LEU A 938 4.46 8.90 24.31
N SER A 939 4.62 9.31 25.56
CA SER A 939 4.55 8.41 26.72
C SER A 939 3.96 9.13 27.92
N ASN A 940 3.52 8.36 28.91
CA ASN A 940 3.09 8.87 30.22
C ASN A 940 4.12 8.55 31.30
N ARG A 941 5.41 8.91 31.08
CA ARG A 941 6.52 8.58 32.01
C ARG A 941 6.26 9.03 33.45
N THR A 942 5.51 10.11 33.60
CA THR A 942 5.19 10.78 34.87
C THR A 942 4.14 10.02 35.67
N TYR A 943 3.56 8.95 35.13
CA TYR A 943 2.65 8.11 35.88
C TYR A 943 3.41 6.95 36.54
N PRO A 944 3.23 6.70 37.85
CA PRO A 944 2.36 7.43 38.78
C PRO A 944 3.00 8.69 39.39
N THR A 945 4.32 8.88 39.29
CA THR A 945 5.04 10.05 39.85
C THR A 945 5.95 10.71 38.82
N MET A 946 5.95 12.04 38.78
CA MET A 946 6.83 12.84 37.92
C MET A 946 8.33 12.66 38.21
N GLU A 947 8.66 12.15 39.39
CA GLU A 947 10.04 11.84 39.83
C GLU A 947 10.70 10.73 39.01
N ASN A 948 9.92 9.93 38.27
CA ASN A 948 10.45 8.85 37.43
C ASN A 948 11.27 9.37 36.24
N ASN A 949 12.57 9.55 36.42
CA ASN A 949 13.51 10.04 35.41
C ASN A 949 14.16 8.95 34.55
N LYS A 950 13.77 7.67 34.71
CA LYS A 950 14.44 6.53 34.06
C LYS A 950 14.52 6.67 32.55
N LEU A 951 13.41 7.06 31.91
CA LEU A 951 13.32 7.28 30.46
C LEU A 951 14.37 8.28 29.94
N ILE A 952 14.66 9.33 30.72
CA ILE A 952 15.64 10.36 30.38
C ILE A 952 17.06 9.84 30.67
N SER A 953 17.28 9.27 31.85
CA SER A 953 18.60 8.75 32.27
C SER A 953 19.13 7.61 31.39
N LYS A 954 18.22 6.91 30.71
CA LYS A 954 18.51 5.79 29.80
C LYS A 954 18.46 6.17 28.33
N ALA A 955 18.35 7.46 28.00
CA ALA A 955 18.47 7.96 26.63
C ALA A 955 17.48 7.34 25.61
N ILE A 956 16.36 6.75 26.06
CA ILE A 956 15.45 5.94 25.22
C ILE A 956 15.03 6.64 23.92
N ARG A 957 14.73 7.94 24.01
CA ARG A 957 14.26 8.73 22.86
C ARG A 957 15.37 8.97 21.83
N THR A 958 16.59 9.23 22.29
CA THR A 958 17.75 9.44 21.41
C THR A 958 18.27 8.11 20.86
N ASP A 959 18.16 7.02 21.62
CA ASP A 959 18.49 5.67 21.14
C ASP A 959 17.55 5.22 20.03
N ILE A 960 16.24 5.44 20.19
CA ILE A 960 15.26 5.20 19.12
C ILE A 960 15.54 6.11 17.93
N GLN A 961 15.89 7.39 18.16
CA GLN A 961 16.29 8.28 17.07
C GLN A 961 17.49 7.72 16.31
N GLN A 962 18.54 7.25 16.99
CA GLN A 962 19.69 6.62 16.34
C GLN A 962 19.28 5.41 15.49
N LEU A 963 18.44 4.52 16.04
CA LEU A 963 17.94 3.33 15.31
C LEU A 963 17.18 3.68 14.04
N ILE A 964 16.46 4.81 14.02
CA ILE A 964 15.80 5.30 12.79
C ILE A 964 16.86 5.62 11.73
N TYR A 965 17.95 6.31 12.09
CA TYR A 965 18.98 6.71 11.12
C TYR A 965 19.84 5.52 10.69
N ASP A 966 20.14 4.59 11.60
CA ASP A 966 20.87 3.35 11.29
C ASP A 966 20.08 2.42 10.35
N SER A 967 18.76 2.60 10.27
CA SER A 967 17.89 1.81 9.39
C SER A 967 17.82 2.35 7.96
N ILE A 968 18.38 3.53 7.66
CA ILE A 968 18.37 4.11 6.33
C ILE A 968 19.41 3.41 5.43
N TYR A 969 19.00 3.00 4.22
CA TYR A 969 19.94 2.59 3.19
C TYR A 969 20.65 3.84 2.63
N TYR A 970 21.98 3.80 2.63
CA TYR A 970 22.84 4.81 1.99
C TYR A 970 23.28 4.35 0.61
#